data_AF-A0AAN6EVT0-F1
#
_entry.id   AF-A0AAN6EVT0-F1
#
_cell.length_a   1.000
_cell.length_b   1.000
_cell.length_c   1.000
_cell.angle_alpha   90.00
_cell.angle_beta   90.00
_cell.angle_gamma   90.00
#
_symmetry.space_group_name_H-M   'P 1'
#
loop_
_entity.id
_entity.type
_entity.pdbx_description
1 polymer ?
#
loop_
_entity_poly.entity_id
_entity_poly.type
_entity_poly.pdbx_seq_one_letter_code
_entity_poly.pdbx_strand_id
1 'polypeptide(L)'
;MNDPSLDDNIIHASNQVTENVPKSYADEEEEERSFLTPARWWYASTAFPLIAGTFGPMANAFSVCALVENWRVRIPAGGTEEHGVDIRDPSWLIAVNAVSLVCALVANLSLLLNMARRVPFQIAQPITIVGFWLASVLLIVLIAIASTDFHAPGVQNQALTQAYYYAVFAAGLYQIISYLMCVTVYGAYKGHYSKEFRLTVAQRTLMLQTIAFLVYQLLGALVYSHVEGWKFLDAVYWADFTSLTIGVGADYVPKTDVGRGLLFPFAMGGIIILGLVVSSIRSLILDRGKKKIAARLTEKSRAKLLAKVEKIVNEKSRIKRRLMGLDKNMAKALATEPGDDKIAEIDRREAEFEAMRRVQDRATTQRKYLSLGISTFAFAFLWTLGAFIFSKAEQNQDWSYFECVYFAYTTLLTIGYGDLQPMSNSGKPFFVFWSLLAVPTLTILISDLGDTVIKTVKDVTIWLGEITVLPSDEASTRERLRQGLYKATLGKLDSRHTYAKDVEQGSNTDEGEKELHPGLAKLFGRHGRRRENQGAHETGDRLAADFERSEEEGESLAREHGERAEEDEHHYRHALLSQIRKVYADTTAATPKRYSYEEWVRFLRLLGEDEQDPAFHRRAPELDQGSEAQEVPPEHEQEATYTKEEGEGKEHKKRWSWIGNHSPLMGDKEEAEWLLEKLFARLEESLRGEGRKKEERVKKETRKDHAGGQQPPTGTKDDDTSRTKTGEDEE
;
A
#
# COMPACT_ATOMS: atom_id res chain seq x y z
N MET A 1 1.64 -7.44 53.53
CA MET A 1 1.22 -8.52 52.60
C MET A 1 1.56 -8.02 51.22
N ASN A 2 2.76 -8.36 50.73
CA ASN A 2 3.16 -8.07 49.36
C ASN A 2 2.62 -9.21 48.51
N ASP A 3 1.68 -8.92 47.62
CA ASP A 3 1.17 -9.90 46.65
C ASP A 3 2.18 -9.98 45.49
N PRO A 4 2.96 -11.07 45.36
CA PRO A 4 4.01 -11.19 44.34
C PRO A 4 3.46 -11.18 42.90
N SER A 5 2.15 -11.46 42.74
CA SER A 5 1.52 -11.56 41.42
C SER A 5 1.27 -10.18 40.77
N LEU A 6 1.22 -9.10 41.56
CA LEU A 6 1.06 -7.74 41.03
C LEU A 6 2.40 -7.17 40.54
N ASP A 7 3.48 -7.38 41.29
CA ASP A 7 4.82 -6.95 40.88
C ASP A 7 5.29 -7.69 39.62
N ASP A 8 5.03 -8.99 39.49
CA ASP A 8 5.39 -9.76 38.30
C ASP A 8 4.60 -9.31 37.05
N ASN A 9 3.33 -8.90 37.21
CA ASN A 9 2.53 -8.37 36.11
C ASN A 9 2.94 -6.95 35.71
N ILE A 10 3.35 -6.11 36.68
CA ILE A 10 3.88 -4.76 36.42
C ILE A 10 5.26 -4.84 35.75
N ILE A 11 6.11 -5.79 36.17
CA ILE A 11 7.41 -6.03 35.54
C ILE A 11 7.23 -6.61 34.13
N HIS A 12 6.26 -7.52 33.91
CA HIS A 12 5.93 -8.01 32.57
C HIS A 12 5.34 -6.93 31.66
N ALA A 13 4.48 -6.04 32.16
CA ALA A 13 3.95 -4.92 31.40
C ALA A 13 5.04 -3.86 31.11
N SER A 14 5.90 -3.56 32.09
CA SER A 14 7.09 -2.71 31.95
C SER A 14 8.05 -3.26 30.89
N ASN A 15 8.28 -4.59 30.89
CA ASN A 15 9.14 -5.27 29.92
C ASN A 15 8.53 -5.32 28.51
N GLN A 16 7.20 -5.43 28.38
CA GLN A 16 6.51 -5.29 27.08
C GLN A 16 6.54 -3.86 26.53
N VAL A 17 6.50 -2.85 27.41
CA VAL A 17 6.67 -1.43 27.03
C VAL A 17 8.13 -1.11 26.69
N THR A 18 9.11 -1.78 27.29
CA THR A 18 10.53 -1.64 26.92
C THR A 18 10.95 -2.45 25.70
N GLU A 19 10.28 -3.56 25.38
CA GLU A 19 10.47 -4.30 24.11
C GLU A 19 9.85 -3.58 22.91
N ASN A 20 8.79 -2.79 23.12
CA ASN A 20 8.33 -1.78 22.18
C ASN A 20 9.15 -0.50 22.35
N VAL A 21 10.43 -0.55 21.98
CA VAL A 21 11.22 0.66 21.78
C VAL A 21 10.40 1.57 20.86
N PRO A 22 9.94 2.76 21.30
CA PRO A 22 9.35 3.71 20.37
C PRO A 22 10.41 3.95 19.31
N LYS A 23 10.07 3.68 18.04
CA LYS A 23 10.92 4.08 16.92
C LYS A 23 11.39 5.49 17.24
N SER A 24 12.70 5.69 17.31
CA SER A 24 13.25 7.02 17.53
C SER A 24 12.59 7.93 16.49
N TYR A 25 12.24 9.16 16.85
CA TYR A 25 11.76 10.14 15.85
C TYR A 25 12.70 10.22 14.63
N ALA A 26 13.99 9.89 14.80
CA ALA A 26 14.96 9.74 13.73
C ALA A 26 14.71 8.54 12.78
N ASP A 27 14.20 7.41 13.27
CA ASP A 27 13.87 6.22 12.47
C ASP A 27 12.59 6.43 11.63
N GLU A 28 11.62 7.18 12.17
CA GLU A 28 10.44 7.61 11.42
C GLU A 28 10.80 8.64 10.34
N GLU A 29 11.65 9.63 10.67
CA GLU A 29 12.18 10.58 9.69
C GLU A 29 13.02 9.88 8.61
N GLU A 30 13.75 8.80 8.92
CA GLU A 30 14.47 8.00 7.93
C GLU A 30 13.52 7.20 7.02
N GLU A 31 12.42 6.66 7.54
CA GLU A 31 11.38 6.02 6.72
C GLU A 31 10.68 7.04 5.80
N GLU A 32 10.37 8.24 6.32
CA GLU A 32 9.81 9.38 5.57
C GLU A 32 10.81 9.93 4.54
N ARG A 33 12.11 10.00 4.83
CA ARG A 33 13.16 10.37 3.87
C ARG A 33 13.40 9.27 2.84
N SER A 34 13.30 7.99 3.21
CA SER A 34 13.32 6.87 2.26
C SER A 34 12.17 6.96 1.25
N PHE A 35 11.07 7.60 1.64
CA PHE A 35 9.90 7.85 0.81
C PHE A 35 10.19 8.77 -0.38
N LEU A 36 11.19 9.66 -0.23
CA LEU A 36 11.67 10.58 -1.26
C LEU A 36 12.81 10.00 -2.13
N THR A 37 13.30 8.78 -1.85
CA THR A 37 14.36 8.17 -2.67
C THR A 37 13.91 7.99 -4.13
N PRO A 38 14.84 8.15 -5.11
CA PRO A 38 14.52 8.02 -6.52
C PRO A 38 13.85 6.68 -6.84
N ALA A 39 12.73 6.72 -7.59
CA ALA A 39 11.90 5.56 -7.93
C ALA A 39 12.66 4.34 -8.46
N ARG A 40 13.79 4.57 -9.11
CA ARG A 40 14.60 3.56 -9.79
C ARG A 40 15.11 2.49 -8.83
N TRP A 41 15.57 2.86 -7.64
CA TRP A 41 16.11 1.90 -6.67
C TRP A 41 15.03 1.12 -5.93
N TRP A 42 13.84 1.68 -5.78
CA TRP A 42 12.69 0.94 -5.25
C TRP A 42 12.26 -0.22 -6.15
N TYR A 43 12.25 -0.01 -7.47
CA TYR A 43 11.96 -1.10 -8.40
C TYR A 43 13.01 -2.22 -8.28
N ALA A 44 14.28 -1.85 -8.18
CA ALA A 44 15.38 -2.81 -8.02
C ALA A 44 15.31 -3.59 -6.69
N SER A 45 14.93 -2.94 -5.59
CA SER A 45 14.89 -3.57 -4.26
C SER A 45 13.62 -4.39 -3.99
N THR A 46 12.51 -4.04 -4.65
CA THR A 46 11.17 -4.57 -4.30
C THR A 46 10.45 -5.23 -5.47
N ALA A 47 10.42 -4.59 -6.64
CA ALA A 47 9.65 -5.09 -7.78
C ALA A 47 10.37 -6.23 -8.50
N PHE A 48 11.69 -6.11 -8.72
CA PHE A 48 12.47 -7.13 -9.43
C PHE A 48 12.51 -8.48 -8.70
N PRO A 49 12.76 -8.54 -7.37
CA PRO A 49 12.67 -9.80 -6.64
C PRO A 49 11.26 -10.40 -6.67
N LEU A 50 10.22 -9.56 -6.62
CA LEU A 50 8.84 -10.04 -6.71
C LEU A 50 8.56 -10.69 -8.06
N ILE A 51 8.95 -10.02 -9.16
CA ILE A 51 8.85 -10.55 -10.52
C ILE A 51 9.63 -11.85 -10.64
N ALA A 52 10.86 -11.91 -10.12
CA ALA A 52 11.66 -13.14 -10.11
C ALA A 52 10.96 -14.27 -9.34
N GLY A 53 10.38 -13.96 -8.18
CA GLY A 53 9.67 -14.92 -7.33
C GLY A 53 8.36 -15.45 -7.93
N THR A 54 7.71 -14.70 -8.83
CA THR A 54 6.46 -15.11 -9.49
C THR A 54 6.71 -15.77 -10.84
N PHE A 55 7.59 -15.19 -11.67
CA PHE A 55 7.89 -15.70 -13.01
C PHE A 55 8.92 -16.84 -13.00
N GLY A 56 9.76 -16.96 -11.97
CA GLY A 56 10.72 -18.07 -11.82
C GLY A 56 10.03 -19.44 -11.77
N PRO A 57 9.02 -19.64 -10.91
CA PRO A 57 8.20 -20.85 -10.93
C PRO A 57 7.54 -21.14 -12.28
N MET A 58 7.07 -20.11 -12.98
CA MET A 58 6.45 -20.26 -14.30
C MET A 58 7.46 -20.72 -15.36
N ALA A 59 8.66 -20.14 -15.34
CA ALA A 59 9.76 -20.57 -16.20
C ALA A 59 10.16 -22.02 -15.94
N ASN A 60 10.21 -22.44 -14.66
CA ASN A 60 10.43 -23.83 -14.29
C ASN A 60 9.33 -24.76 -14.80
N ALA A 61 8.06 -24.35 -14.71
CA ALA A 61 6.93 -25.12 -15.23
C ALA A 61 7.04 -25.31 -16.76
N PHE A 62 7.36 -24.27 -17.51
CA PHE A 62 7.59 -24.38 -18.95
C PHE A 62 8.84 -25.22 -19.29
N SER A 63 9.89 -25.13 -18.47
CA SER A 63 11.07 -25.99 -18.64
C SER A 63 10.76 -27.47 -18.39
N VAL A 64 9.82 -27.78 -17.50
CA VAL A 64 9.28 -29.14 -17.35
C VAL A 64 8.51 -29.55 -18.61
N CYS A 65 7.61 -28.71 -19.11
CA CYS A 65 6.88 -28.97 -20.36
C CYS A 65 7.83 -29.24 -21.54
N ALA A 66 8.93 -28.50 -21.62
CA ALA A 66 9.98 -28.69 -22.63
C ALA A 66 10.75 -30.01 -22.52
N LEU A 67 10.76 -30.67 -21.35
CA LEU A 67 11.50 -31.91 -21.13
C LEU A 67 10.64 -33.16 -21.33
N VAL A 68 9.33 -33.06 -21.10
CA VAL A 68 8.41 -34.22 -21.06
C VAL A 68 8.13 -34.79 -22.45
N GLU A 69 8.03 -33.94 -23.47
CA GLU A 69 7.74 -34.37 -24.85
C GLU A 69 8.92 -34.12 -25.79
N ASN A 70 8.97 -34.89 -26.89
CA ASN A 70 9.99 -34.72 -27.90
C ASN A 70 9.77 -33.42 -28.67
N TRP A 71 10.85 -32.78 -29.12
CA TRP A 71 10.87 -31.48 -29.78
C TRP A 71 10.49 -31.54 -31.26
N ARG A 72 10.40 -32.75 -31.83
CA ARG A 72 10.22 -32.96 -33.26
C ARG A 72 9.07 -33.89 -33.57
N VAL A 73 8.39 -33.56 -34.66
CA VAL A 73 7.31 -34.36 -35.22
C VAL A 73 7.44 -34.47 -36.73
N ARG A 74 7.12 -35.64 -37.27
CA ARG A 74 7.01 -35.86 -38.72
C ARG A 74 5.57 -35.61 -39.15
N ILE A 75 5.37 -34.73 -40.13
CA ILE A 75 4.05 -34.50 -40.71
C ILE A 75 3.78 -35.56 -41.79
N PRO A 76 2.73 -36.39 -41.67
CA PRO A 76 2.34 -37.32 -42.73
C PRO A 76 1.87 -36.57 -43.99
N ALA A 77 2.00 -37.19 -45.17
CA ALA A 77 1.63 -36.53 -46.43
C ALA A 77 0.12 -36.18 -46.44
N GLY A 78 -0.18 -34.87 -46.47
CA GLY A 78 -1.55 -34.34 -46.40
C GLY A 78 -2.13 -34.15 -44.98
N GLY A 79 -1.35 -34.39 -43.93
CA GLY A 79 -1.75 -34.15 -42.54
C GLY A 79 -1.36 -32.77 -41.99
N THR A 80 -1.91 -32.39 -40.84
CA THR A 80 -1.55 -31.18 -40.09
C THR A 80 -0.44 -31.46 -39.07
N GLU A 81 0.23 -30.40 -38.58
CA GLU A 81 1.28 -30.49 -37.56
C GLU A 81 0.83 -31.19 -36.26
N GLU A 82 -0.45 -31.09 -35.95
CA GLU A 82 -1.08 -31.66 -34.76
C GLU A 82 -1.11 -33.20 -34.78
N HIS A 83 -1.35 -33.79 -35.95
CA HIS A 83 -1.42 -35.25 -36.14
C HIS A 83 -0.07 -35.87 -36.53
N GLY A 84 1.02 -35.14 -36.31
CA GLY A 84 2.34 -35.62 -36.64
C GLY A 84 2.77 -36.80 -35.75
N VAL A 85 3.63 -37.65 -36.30
CA VAL A 85 4.25 -38.78 -35.59
C VAL A 85 5.52 -38.29 -34.88
N ASP A 86 5.56 -38.45 -33.55
CA ASP A 86 6.67 -37.94 -32.73
C ASP A 86 8.00 -38.63 -33.09
N ILE A 87 9.05 -37.83 -33.22
CA ILE A 87 10.41 -38.29 -33.46
C ILE A 87 11.18 -38.22 -32.15
N ARG A 88 11.73 -39.37 -31.71
CA ARG A 88 12.46 -39.43 -30.45
C ARG A 88 13.71 -38.55 -30.46
N ASP A 89 13.88 -37.77 -29.40
CA ASP A 89 15.05 -36.92 -29.25
C ASP A 89 16.32 -37.67 -28.84
N PRO A 90 17.50 -37.19 -29.28
CA PRO A 90 18.75 -37.82 -28.90
C PRO A 90 19.01 -37.65 -27.41
N SER A 91 19.63 -38.66 -26.80
CA SER A 91 19.83 -38.71 -25.35
C SER A 91 20.63 -37.53 -24.79
N TRP A 92 21.55 -36.95 -25.58
CA TRP A 92 22.31 -35.78 -25.15
C TRP A 92 21.44 -34.53 -25.02
N LEU A 93 20.40 -34.36 -25.86
CA LEU A 93 19.49 -33.22 -25.80
C LEU A 93 18.68 -33.29 -24.51
N ILE A 94 18.13 -34.47 -24.22
CA ILE A 94 17.38 -34.73 -22.99
C ILE A 94 18.27 -34.51 -21.76
N ALA A 95 19.52 -34.98 -21.79
CA ALA A 95 20.46 -34.80 -20.68
C ALA A 95 20.77 -33.32 -20.41
N VAL A 96 21.07 -32.54 -21.44
CA VAL A 96 21.36 -31.10 -21.28
C VAL A 96 20.11 -30.33 -20.82
N ASN A 97 18.93 -30.66 -21.36
CA ASN A 97 17.68 -30.06 -20.94
C ASN A 97 17.37 -30.38 -19.46
N ALA A 98 17.58 -31.63 -19.02
CA ALA A 98 17.44 -32.03 -17.63
C ALA A 98 18.43 -31.29 -16.69
N VAL A 99 19.69 -31.13 -17.10
CA VAL A 99 20.68 -30.35 -16.34
C VAL A 99 20.24 -28.89 -16.22
N SER A 100 19.73 -28.29 -17.31
CA SER A 100 19.24 -26.91 -17.29
C SER A 100 18.07 -26.73 -16.30
N LEU A 101 17.14 -27.69 -16.25
CA LEU A 101 16.02 -27.69 -15.31
C LEU A 101 16.50 -27.80 -13.86
N VAL A 102 17.47 -28.67 -13.57
CA VAL A 102 18.05 -28.80 -12.22
C VAL A 102 18.69 -27.49 -11.77
N CYS A 103 19.47 -26.84 -12.65
CA CYS A 103 20.06 -25.52 -12.36
C CYS A 103 18.99 -24.46 -12.03
N ALA A 104 17.89 -24.43 -12.80
CA ALA A 104 16.80 -23.49 -12.59
C ALA A 104 15.98 -23.77 -11.31
N LEU A 105 15.75 -25.04 -10.98
CA LEU A 105 15.09 -25.45 -9.73
C LEU A 105 15.93 -25.05 -8.51
N VAL A 106 17.25 -25.27 -8.56
CA VAL A 106 18.17 -24.83 -7.50
C VAL A 106 18.19 -23.31 -7.37
N ALA A 107 18.20 -22.57 -8.49
CA ALA A 107 18.15 -21.11 -8.49
C ALA A 107 16.87 -20.57 -7.84
N ASN A 108 15.72 -21.15 -8.19
CA ASN A 108 14.42 -20.75 -7.67
C ASN A 108 14.25 -21.13 -6.19
N LEU A 109 14.75 -22.30 -5.77
CA LEU A 109 14.77 -22.71 -4.37
C LEU A 109 15.66 -21.78 -3.54
N SER A 110 16.86 -21.45 -4.03
CA SER A 110 17.76 -20.48 -3.40
C SER A 110 17.08 -19.11 -3.23
N LEU A 111 16.36 -18.64 -4.27
CA LEU A 111 15.61 -17.39 -4.22
C LEU A 111 14.52 -17.43 -3.15
N LEU A 112 13.73 -18.52 -3.10
CA LEU A 112 12.66 -18.68 -2.12
C LEU A 112 13.22 -18.74 -0.69
N LEU A 113 14.29 -19.49 -0.46
CA LEU A 113 14.95 -19.59 0.85
C LEU A 113 15.55 -18.25 1.28
N ASN A 114 16.07 -17.47 0.35
CA ASN A 114 16.53 -16.12 0.62
C ASN A 114 15.41 -15.19 1.07
N MET A 115 14.31 -15.23 0.33
CA MET A 115 13.12 -14.44 0.63
C MET A 115 12.45 -14.86 1.93
N ALA A 116 12.55 -16.14 2.31
CA ALA A 116 12.12 -16.70 3.59
C ALA A 116 13.10 -16.41 4.75
N ARG A 117 14.19 -15.67 4.51
CA ARG A 117 15.28 -15.40 5.48
C ARG A 117 15.92 -16.67 6.06
N ARG A 118 15.86 -17.77 5.32
CA ARG A 118 16.53 -19.03 5.69
C ARG A 118 17.96 -19.09 5.18
N VAL A 119 18.26 -18.39 4.07
CA VAL A 119 19.59 -18.30 3.47
C VAL A 119 19.99 -16.83 3.31
N PRO A 120 21.21 -16.42 3.71
CA PRO A 120 21.63 -15.02 3.61
C PRO A 120 21.80 -14.58 2.14
N PHE A 121 21.60 -13.28 1.90
CA PHE A 121 21.65 -12.67 0.57
C PHE A 121 22.96 -12.91 -0.16
N GLN A 122 24.08 -12.85 0.55
CA GLN A 122 25.41 -13.05 -0.03
C GLN A 122 25.60 -14.45 -0.64
N ILE A 123 24.92 -15.47 -0.08
CA ILE A 123 25.00 -16.86 -0.55
C ILE A 123 23.93 -17.12 -1.61
N ALA A 124 22.71 -16.67 -1.37
CA ALA A 124 21.60 -17.03 -2.24
C ALA A 124 21.63 -16.33 -3.60
N GLN A 125 22.03 -15.06 -3.64
CA GLN A 125 21.96 -14.26 -4.86
C GLN A 125 22.89 -14.76 -5.99
N PRO A 126 24.17 -15.11 -5.72
CA PRO A 126 25.02 -15.73 -6.73
C PRO A 126 24.44 -17.04 -7.26
N ILE A 127 23.92 -17.91 -6.38
CA ILE A 127 23.31 -19.19 -6.77
C ILE A 127 22.11 -18.95 -7.69
N THR A 128 21.24 -18.00 -7.35
CA THR A 128 20.06 -17.67 -8.16
C THR A 128 20.44 -17.09 -9.52
N ILE A 129 21.35 -16.11 -9.56
CA ILE A 129 21.75 -15.44 -10.82
C ILE A 129 22.45 -16.43 -11.75
N VAL A 130 23.46 -17.15 -11.23
CA VAL A 130 24.25 -18.10 -12.02
C VAL A 130 23.38 -19.29 -12.45
N GLY A 131 22.53 -19.80 -11.56
CA GLY A 131 21.66 -20.93 -11.89
C GLY A 131 20.65 -20.61 -12.99
N PHE A 132 19.96 -19.45 -12.93
CA PHE A 132 19.07 -19.04 -14.02
C PHE A 132 19.82 -18.67 -15.30
N TRP A 133 20.97 -18.00 -15.20
CA TRP A 133 21.79 -17.68 -16.37
C TRP A 133 22.28 -18.94 -17.08
N LEU A 134 22.83 -19.90 -16.34
CA LEU A 134 23.31 -21.17 -16.87
C LEU A 134 22.16 -21.98 -17.50
N ALA A 135 21.02 -22.08 -16.82
CA ALA A 135 19.83 -22.74 -17.37
C ALA A 135 19.37 -22.09 -18.69
N SER A 136 19.35 -20.75 -18.75
CA SER A 136 18.99 -20.00 -19.95
C SER A 136 19.97 -20.26 -21.09
N VAL A 137 21.28 -20.16 -20.86
CA VAL A 137 22.31 -20.39 -21.88
C VAL A 137 22.24 -21.81 -22.43
N LEU A 138 22.11 -22.82 -21.55
CA LEU A 138 21.97 -24.22 -21.98
C LEU A 138 20.75 -24.42 -22.89
N LEU A 139 19.59 -23.87 -22.51
CA LEU A 139 18.39 -23.93 -23.35
C LEU A 139 18.54 -23.16 -24.66
N ILE A 140 19.10 -21.95 -24.65
CA ILE A 140 19.34 -21.15 -25.88
C ILE A 140 20.24 -21.90 -26.84
N VAL A 141 21.30 -22.55 -26.36
CA VAL A 141 22.19 -23.38 -27.18
C VAL A 141 21.42 -24.56 -27.79
N LEU A 142 20.60 -25.26 -26.99
CA LEU A 142 19.77 -26.36 -27.50
C LEU A 142 18.77 -25.87 -28.56
N ILE A 143 18.11 -24.74 -28.33
CA ILE A 143 17.14 -24.11 -29.25
C ILE A 143 17.85 -23.71 -30.56
N ALA A 144 19.02 -23.09 -30.48
CA ALA A 144 19.80 -22.69 -31.65
C ALA A 144 20.21 -23.91 -32.49
N ILE A 145 20.68 -24.99 -31.86
CA ILE A 145 21.02 -26.23 -32.55
C ILE A 145 19.76 -26.87 -33.17
N ALA A 146 18.66 -26.91 -32.42
CA ALA A 146 17.38 -27.47 -32.86
C ALA A 146 16.80 -26.74 -34.08
N SER A 147 17.03 -25.44 -34.20
CA SER A 147 16.50 -24.62 -35.30
C SER A 147 17.34 -24.67 -36.59
N THR A 148 18.63 -24.96 -36.52
CA THR A 148 19.57 -24.85 -37.65
C THR A 148 19.93 -26.20 -38.27
N ASP A 149 20.39 -27.15 -37.46
CA ASP A 149 21.02 -28.40 -37.93
C ASP A 149 20.21 -29.67 -37.64
N PHE A 150 18.97 -29.53 -37.15
CA PHE A 150 18.24 -30.63 -36.49
C PHE A 150 17.19 -31.34 -37.33
N HIS A 151 17.32 -31.29 -38.66
CA HIS A 151 16.52 -32.11 -39.55
C HIS A 151 17.01 -33.56 -39.50
N ALA A 152 16.18 -34.50 -39.05
CA ALA A 152 16.53 -35.91 -39.06
C ALA A 152 16.87 -36.37 -40.51
N PRO A 153 18.03 -37.00 -40.74
CA PRO A 153 18.45 -37.39 -42.07
C PRO A 153 17.47 -38.41 -42.66
N GLY A 154 16.90 -38.10 -43.83
CA GLY A 154 15.98 -38.99 -44.56
C GLY A 154 14.48 -38.80 -44.27
N VAL A 155 14.07 -37.84 -43.43
CA VAL A 155 12.65 -37.54 -43.16
C VAL A 155 12.26 -36.20 -43.78
N GLN A 156 11.43 -36.24 -44.83
CA GLN A 156 10.80 -35.06 -45.45
C GLN A 156 9.63 -34.56 -44.57
N ASN A 157 9.42 -33.24 -44.49
CA ASN A 157 8.36 -32.54 -43.73
C ASN A 157 8.39 -32.75 -42.21
N GLN A 158 9.39 -32.14 -41.54
CA GLN A 158 9.49 -32.10 -40.08
C GLN A 158 8.98 -30.76 -39.54
N ALA A 159 8.34 -30.78 -38.37
CA ALA A 159 7.96 -29.59 -37.63
C ALA A 159 8.41 -29.67 -36.17
N LEU A 160 8.48 -28.50 -35.54
CA LEU A 160 8.79 -28.34 -34.13
C LEU A 160 7.51 -28.49 -33.30
N THR A 161 7.61 -29.19 -32.18
CA THR A 161 6.47 -29.45 -31.29
C THR A 161 6.27 -28.33 -30.28
N GLN A 162 5.18 -28.42 -29.52
CA GLN A 162 4.88 -27.53 -28.40
C GLN A 162 6.03 -27.46 -27.37
N ALA A 163 6.74 -28.58 -27.13
CA ALA A 163 7.86 -28.65 -26.19
C ALA A 163 8.99 -27.67 -26.52
N TYR A 164 9.31 -27.51 -27.81
CA TYR A 164 10.30 -26.54 -28.26
C TYR A 164 9.91 -25.10 -27.91
N TYR A 165 8.65 -24.71 -28.12
CA TYR A 165 8.18 -23.37 -27.81
C TYR A 165 8.14 -23.10 -26.30
N TYR A 166 7.77 -24.10 -25.49
CA TYR A 166 7.92 -24.00 -24.03
C TYR A 166 9.38 -23.80 -23.60
N ALA A 167 10.35 -24.41 -24.30
CA ALA A 167 11.78 -24.18 -24.04
C ALA A 167 12.17 -22.72 -24.33
N VAL A 168 11.67 -22.15 -25.43
CA VAL A 168 11.90 -20.74 -25.80
C VAL A 168 11.35 -19.79 -24.73
N PHE A 169 10.12 -20.02 -24.24
CA PHE A 169 9.55 -19.20 -23.17
C PHE A 169 10.31 -19.34 -21.86
N ALA A 170 10.69 -20.55 -21.46
CA ALA A 170 11.49 -20.79 -20.27
C ALA A 170 12.84 -20.08 -20.35
N ALA A 171 13.57 -20.23 -21.47
CA ALA A 171 14.87 -19.60 -21.69
C ALA A 171 14.78 -18.07 -21.62
N GLY A 172 13.78 -17.47 -22.27
CA GLY A 172 13.53 -16.03 -22.23
C GLY A 172 13.23 -15.50 -20.84
N LEU A 173 12.37 -16.21 -20.07
CA LEU A 173 12.05 -15.84 -18.70
C LEU A 173 13.27 -15.95 -17.77
N TYR A 174 14.03 -17.04 -17.85
CA TYR A 174 15.27 -17.18 -17.07
C TYR A 174 16.26 -16.06 -17.36
N GLN A 175 16.38 -15.65 -18.62
CA GLN A 175 17.27 -14.56 -19.02
C GLN A 175 16.84 -13.22 -18.43
N ILE A 176 15.55 -12.89 -18.54
CA ILE A 176 14.98 -11.67 -17.97
C ILE A 176 15.18 -11.66 -16.45
N ILE A 177 14.83 -12.76 -15.77
CA ILE A 177 14.95 -12.88 -14.32
C ILE A 177 16.41 -12.72 -13.88
N SER A 178 17.35 -13.39 -14.54
CA SER A 178 18.78 -13.27 -14.22
C SER A 178 19.25 -11.82 -14.32
N TYR A 179 18.88 -11.09 -15.38
CA TYR A 179 19.23 -9.67 -15.53
C TYR A 179 18.57 -8.76 -14.49
N LEU A 180 17.30 -8.99 -14.17
CA LEU A 180 16.61 -8.24 -13.11
C LEU A 180 17.32 -8.43 -11.76
N MET A 181 17.69 -9.67 -11.43
CA MET A 181 18.42 -9.99 -10.20
C MET A 181 19.84 -9.42 -10.19
N CYS A 182 20.54 -9.35 -11.32
CA CYS A 182 21.82 -8.64 -11.43
C CYS A 182 21.70 -7.16 -11.05
N VAL A 183 20.67 -6.47 -11.54
CA VAL A 183 20.42 -5.06 -11.19
C VAL A 183 20.10 -4.91 -9.70
N THR A 184 19.33 -5.85 -9.13
CA THR A 184 19.05 -5.88 -7.69
C THR A 184 20.32 -6.05 -6.86
N VAL A 185 21.19 -6.98 -7.23
CA VAL A 185 22.44 -7.23 -6.51
C VAL A 185 23.39 -6.04 -6.64
N TYR A 186 23.51 -5.46 -7.84
CA TYR A 186 24.32 -4.28 -8.08
C TYR A 186 23.88 -3.09 -7.21
N GLY A 187 22.57 -2.81 -7.13
CA GLY A 187 22.04 -1.73 -6.29
C GLY A 187 22.31 -1.95 -4.80
N ALA A 188 22.23 -3.19 -4.32
CA ALA A 188 22.53 -3.54 -2.94
C ALA A 188 24.02 -3.42 -2.60
N TYR A 189 24.92 -3.75 -3.53
CA TYR A 189 26.37 -3.59 -3.34
C TYR A 189 26.82 -2.13 -3.36
N LYS A 190 26.16 -1.28 -4.16
CA LYS A 190 26.39 0.17 -4.17
C LYS A 190 25.83 0.91 -2.95
N GLY A 191 25.17 0.21 -2.03
CA GLY A 191 24.67 0.78 -0.78
C GLY A 191 23.37 1.58 -0.92
N HIS A 192 22.66 1.46 -2.05
CA HIS A 192 21.39 2.18 -2.23
C HIS A 192 20.24 1.62 -1.39
N TYR A 193 20.34 0.37 -0.93
CA TYR A 193 19.39 -0.28 -0.02
C TYR A 193 20.04 -1.48 0.67
N SER A 194 19.38 -1.97 1.73
CA SER A 194 19.86 -3.10 2.52
C SER A 194 20.06 -4.35 1.67
N LYS A 195 21.11 -5.12 1.98
CA LYS A 195 21.40 -6.45 1.39
C LYS A 195 20.47 -7.54 1.92
N GLU A 196 19.23 -7.19 2.28
CA GLU A 196 18.21 -8.10 2.75
C GLU A 196 16.89 -7.77 2.06
N PHE A 197 16.20 -8.80 1.56
CA PHE A 197 14.86 -8.61 1.05
C PHE A 197 13.87 -8.50 2.20
N ARG A 198 13.45 -7.26 2.49
CA ARG A 198 12.30 -6.97 3.36
C ARG A 198 11.00 -7.13 2.58
N LEU A 199 10.69 -8.37 2.19
CA LEU A 199 9.42 -8.69 1.54
C LEU A 199 8.29 -8.75 2.56
N THR A 200 7.09 -8.32 2.16
CA THR A 200 5.90 -8.53 2.97
C THR A 200 5.43 -9.97 2.95
N VAL A 201 4.64 -10.30 3.96
CA VAL A 201 3.83 -11.52 4.00
C VAL A 201 3.07 -11.69 2.67
N ALA A 202 2.38 -10.64 2.19
CA ALA A 202 1.66 -10.65 0.92
C ALA A 202 2.51 -11.03 -0.31
N GLN A 203 3.78 -10.60 -0.35
CA GLN A 203 4.69 -10.93 -1.45
C GLN A 203 5.12 -12.40 -1.40
N ARG A 204 5.42 -12.90 -0.20
CA ARG A 204 5.77 -14.32 0.01
C ARG A 204 4.58 -15.24 -0.28
N THR A 205 3.38 -14.85 0.16
CA THR A 205 2.16 -15.62 -0.12
C THR A 205 1.83 -15.64 -1.60
N LEU A 206 2.01 -14.53 -2.32
CA LEU A 206 1.84 -14.49 -3.77
C LEU A 206 2.72 -15.55 -4.45
N MET A 207 4.00 -15.59 -4.12
CA MET A 207 4.93 -16.54 -4.73
C MET A 207 4.53 -18.00 -4.46
N LEU A 208 4.21 -18.33 -3.21
CA LEU A 208 3.77 -19.68 -2.84
C LEU A 208 2.46 -20.06 -3.54
N GLN A 209 1.53 -19.12 -3.67
CA GLN A 209 0.29 -19.32 -4.41
C GLN A 209 0.54 -19.54 -5.90
N THR A 210 1.46 -18.80 -6.53
CA THR A 210 1.85 -19.01 -7.93
C THR A 210 2.50 -20.38 -8.13
N ILE A 211 3.40 -20.81 -7.24
CA ILE A 211 4.00 -22.15 -7.28
C ILE A 211 2.91 -23.21 -7.14
N ALA A 212 2.03 -23.08 -6.15
CA ALA A 212 0.94 -24.01 -5.93
C ALA A 212 0.00 -24.09 -7.14
N PHE A 213 -0.33 -22.95 -7.76
CA PHE A 213 -1.17 -22.90 -8.96
C PHE A 213 -0.53 -23.63 -10.14
N LEU A 214 0.76 -23.38 -10.43
CA LEU A 214 1.46 -24.03 -11.55
C LEU A 214 1.64 -25.53 -11.31
N VAL A 215 1.98 -25.95 -10.09
CA VAL A 215 2.04 -27.37 -9.73
C VAL A 215 0.66 -28.02 -9.88
N TYR A 216 -0.40 -27.33 -9.48
CA TYR A 216 -1.77 -27.79 -9.66
C TYR A 216 -2.13 -27.98 -11.15
N GLN A 217 -1.74 -27.04 -12.02
CA GLN A 217 -1.92 -27.17 -13.47
C GLN A 217 -1.20 -28.41 -14.02
N LEU A 218 0.09 -28.57 -13.71
CA LEU A 218 0.89 -29.68 -14.25
C LEU A 218 0.43 -31.05 -13.72
N LEU A 219 0.03 -31.14 -12.45
CA LEU A 219 -0.54 -32.37 -11.88
C LEU A 219 -1.90 -32.69 -12.50
N GLY A 220 -2.77 -31.68 -12.69
CA GLY A 220 -4.04 -31.84 -13.40
C GLY A 220 -3.83 -32.37 -14.82
N ALA A 221 -2.93 -31.73 -15.57
CA ALA A 221 -2.56 -32.15 -16.92
C ALA A 221 -2.02 -33.60 -16.94
N LEU A 222 -1.18 -33.97 -15.96
CA LEU A 222 -0.67 -35.34 -15.85
C LEU A 222 -1.80 -36.35 -15.67
N VAL A 223 -2.73 -36.08 -14.75
CA VAL A 223 -3.89 -36.96 -14.51
C VAL A 223 -4.75 -37.09 -15.77
N TYR A 224 -5.09 -35.98 -16.42
CA TYR A 224 -5.94 -36.00 -17.62
C TYR A 224 -5.25 -36.59 -18.85
N SER A 225 -3.92 -36.44 -18.98
CA SER A 225 -3.17 -37.12 -20.04
C SER A 225 -3.31 -38.65 -19.95
N HIS A 226 -3.35 -39.19 -18.72
CA HIS A 226 -3.50 -40.63 -18.51
C HIS A 226 -4.95 -41.10 -18.61
N VAL A 227 -5.90 -40.31 -18.10
CA VAL A 227 -7.33 -40.67 -18.07
C VAL A 227 -7.99 -40.54 -19.45
N GLU A 228 -7.70 -39.48 -20.19
CA GLU A 228 -8.31 -39.20 -21.50
C GLU A 228 -7.41 -39.63 -22.68
N GLY A 229 -6.16 -40.00 -22.42
CA GLY A 229 -5.20 -40.41 -23.45
C GLY A 229 -4.69 -39.25 -24.31
N TRP A 230 -4.77 -38.01 -23.80
CA TRP A 230 -4.24 -36.83 -24.48
C TRP A 230 -2.71 -36.75 -24.37
N LYS A 231 -2.07 -36.08 -25.32
CA LYS A 231 -0.66 -35.67 -25.14
C LYS A 231 -0.56 -34.79 -23.88
N PHE A 232 0.56 -34.88 -23.17
CA PHE A 232 0.72 -34.17 -21.91
C PHE A 232 0.60 -32.66 -22.11
N LEU A 233 1.21 -32.11 -23.16
CA LEU A 233 1.18 -30.67 -23.44
C LEU A 233 -0.20 -30.17 -23.87
N ASP A 234 -0.97 -31.01 -24.57
CA ASP A 234 -2.38 -30.73 -24.86
C ASP A 234 -3.23 -30.74 -23.58
N ALA A 235 -2.94 -31.65 -22.64
CA ALA A 235 -3.58 -31.66 -21.33
C ALA A 235 -3.20 -30.44 -20.48
N VAL A 236 -1.99 -29.89 -20.63
CA VAL A 236 -1.57 -28.62 -20.00
C VAL A 236 -2.38 -27.45 -20.58
N TYR A 237 -2.55 -27.39 -21.89
CA TYR A 237 -3.41 -26.40 -22.56
C TYR A 237 -4.86 -26.48 -22.05
N TRP A 238 -5.38 -27.71 -21.93
CA TRP A 238 -6.71 -27.95 -21.35
C TRP A 238 -6.84 -27.51 -19.88
N ALA A 239 -5.86 -27.87 -19.05
CA ALA A 239 -5.84 -27.54 -17.64
C ALA A 239 -5.87 -26.02 -17.43
N ASP A 240 -5.11 -25.29 -18.25
CA ASP A 240 -5.00 -23.83 -18.21
C ASP A 240 -6.35 -23.16 -18.52
N PHE A 241 -6.95 -23.41 -19.70
CA PHE A 241 -8.21 -22.73 -20.06
C PHE A 241 -9.38 -23.13 -19.15
N THR A 242 -9.34 -24.33 -18.56
CA THR A 242 -10.35 -24.81 -17.61
C THR A 242 -10.19 -24.10 -16.27
N SER A 243 -8.97 -23.99 -15.75
CA SER A 243 -8.70 -23.34 -14.46
C SER A 243 -8.86 -21.84 -14.50
N LEU A 244 -8.58 -21.22 -15.65
CA LEU A 244 -8.81 -19.81 -15.91
C LEU A 244 -10.27 -19.50 -16.27
N THR A 245 -11.15 -20.49 -16.28
CA THR A 245 -12.59 -20.36 -16.60
C THR A 245 -12.89 -19.80 -17.99
N ILE A 246 -11.94 -19.93 -18.92
CA ILE A 246 -12.10 -19.48 -20.30
C ILE A 246 -13.04 -20.44 -21.03
N GLY A 247 -12.77 -21.75 -20.96
CA GLY A 247 -13.69 -22.77 -21.46
C GLY A 247 -13.80 -22.90 -22.99
N VAL A 248 -12.73 -22.64 -23.75
CA VAL A 248 -12.74 -22.71 -25.24
C VAL A 248 -13.19 -24.09 -25.75
N GLY A 249 -12.79 -25.18 -25.07
CA GLY A 249 -13.55 -26.44 -25.03
C GLY A 249 -13.94 -27.12 -26.34
N ALA A 250 -13.26 -26.92 -27.48
CA ALA A 250 -13.69 -27.55 -28.74
C ALA A 250 -13.18 -29.01 -28.85
N ASP A 251 -11.86 -29.25 -28.92
CA ASP A 251 -11.34 -30.61 -29.13
C ASP A 251 -10.92 -31.33 -27.84
N TYR A 252 -10.59 -30.57 -26.80
CA TYR A 252 -10.13 -31.07 -25.51
C TYR A 252 -11.23 -30.90 -24.46
N VAL A 253 -12.10 -31.89 -24.37
CA VAL A 253 -13.16 -31.97 -23.35
C VAL A 253 -13.17 -33.39 -22.79
N PRO A 254 -13.27 -33.58 -21.46
CA PRO A 254 -13.30 -34.91 -20.88
C PRO A 254 -14.45 -35.76 -21.45
N LYS A 255 -14.09 -36.85 -22.14
CA LYS A 255 -15.02 -37.79 -22.75
C LYS A 255 -15.29 -38.97 -21.82
N THR A 256 -14.33 -39.33 -20.97
CA THR A 256 -14.48 -40.43 -20.02
C THR A 256 -15.34 -40.04 -18.81
N ASP A 257 -16.06 -41.01 -18.25
CA ASP A 257 -16.86 -40.78 -17.04
C ASP A 257 -15.97 -40.40 -15.84
N VAL A 258 -14.77 -40.99 -15.76
CA VAL A 258 -13.76 -40.66 -14.74
C VAL A 258 -13.27 -39.23 -14.90
N GLY A 259 -12.91 -38.82 -16.13
CA GLY A 259 -12.46 -37.45 -16.41
C GLY A 259 -13.52 -36.40 -16.13
N ARG A 260 -14.80 -36.70 -16.42
CA ARG A 260 -15.94 -35.83 -16.05
C ARG A 260 -16.16 -35.78 -14.55
N GLY A 261 -15.99 -36.89 -13.83
CA GLY A 261 -16.08 -36.92 -12.37
C GLY A 261 -14.96 -36.12 -11.68
N LEU A 262 -13.74 -36.21 -12.21
CA LEU A 262 -12.57 -35.47 -11.70
C LEU A 262 -12.63 -33.97 -12.03
N LEU A 263 -13.46 -33.56 -12.99
CA LEU A 263 -13.56 -32.16 -13.42
C LEU A 263 -14.09 -31.27 -12.30
N PHE A 264 -15.08 -31.73 -11.52
CA PHE A 264 -15.67 -30.92 -10.45
C PHE A 264 -14.65 -30.48 -9.38
N PRO A 265 -13.87 -31.40 -8.76
CA PRO A 265 -12.84 -30.99 -7.80
C PRO A 265 -11.68 -30.24 -8.47
N PHE A 266 -11.35 -30.55 -9.74
CA PHE A 266 -10.29 -29.86 -10.46
C PHE A 266 -10.64 -28.38 -10.74
N ALA A 267 -11.83 -28.13 -11.30
CA ALA A 267 -12.28 -26.78 -11.61
C ALA A 267 -12.44 -25.94 -10.33
N MET A 268 -13.02 -26.52 -9.26
CA MET A 268 -13.19 -25.81 -7.99
C MET A 268 -11.84 -25.43 -7.37
N GLY A 269 -10.87 -26.35 -7.33
CA GLY A 269 -9.54 -26.06 -6.81
C GLY A 269 -8.80 -25.00 -7.64
N GLY A 270 -8.88 -25.11 -8.97
CA GLY A 270 -8.30 -24.13 -9.89
C GLY A 270 -8.85 -22.72 -9.66
N ILE A 271 -10.18 -22.57 -9.60
CA ILE A 271 -10.85 -21.28 -9.38
C ILE A 271 -10.50 -20.69 -8.02
N ILE A 272 -10.45 -21.50 -6.96
CA ILE A 272 -10.09 -21.03 -5.61
C ILE A 272 -8.65 -20.51 -5.61
N ILE A 273 -7.70 -21.28 -6.14
CA ILE A 273 -6.29 -20.87 -6.17
C ILE A 273 -6.12 -19.62 -7.04
N LEU A 274 -6.79 -19.56 -8.20
CA LEU A 274 -6.78 -18.39 -9.08
C LEU A 274 -7.32 -17.15 -8.35
N GLY A 275 -8.45 -17.26 -7.64
CA GLY A 275 -9.01 -16.16 -6.86
C GLY A 275 -8.07 -15.65 -5.76
N LEU A 276 -7.34 -16.56 -5.10
CA LEU A 276 -6.32 -16.21 -4.12
C LEU A 276 -5.13 -15.47 -4.77
N VAL A 277 -4.62 -15.98 -5.89
CA VAL A 277 -3.54 -15.32 -6.65
C VAL A 277 -3.97 -13.91 -7.08
N VAL A 278 -5.16 -13.78 -7.68
CA VAL A 278 -5.71 -12.49 -8.12
C VAL A 278 -5.86 -11.51 -6.95
N SER A 279 -6.40 -11.96 -5.81
CA SER A 279 -6.53 -11.12 -4.61
C SER A 279 -5.17 -10.66 -4.07
N SER A 280 -4.17 -11.53 -4.07
CA SER A 280 -2.80 -11.20 -3.68
C SER A 280 -2.15 -10.20 -4.64
N ILE A 281 -2.27 -10.41 -5.96
CA ILE A 281 -1.78 -9.47 -6.98
C ILE A 281 -2.43 -8.10 -6.79
N ARG A 282 -3.76 -8.07 -6.59
CA ARG A 282 -4.51 -6.85 -6.33
C ARG A 282 -3.98 -6.13 -5.09
N SER A 283 -3.83 -6.82 -3.96
CA SER A 283 -3.31 -6.21 -2.72
C SER A 283 -1.90 -5.63 -2.91
N LEU A 284 -1.03 -6.30 -3.66
CA LEU A 284 0.35 -5.86 -3.87
C LEU A 284 0.45 -4.63 -4.76
N ILE A 285 -0.30 -4.61 -5.85
CA ILE A 285 -0.31 -3.48 -6.80
C ILE A 285 -1.04 -2.29 -6.18
N LEU A 286 -2.20 -2.52 -5.54
CA LEU A 286 -3.00 -1.45 -4.95
C LEU A 286 -2.35 -0.90 -3.69
N ASP A 287 -1.93 -1.70 -2.71
CA ASP A 287 -1.64 -1.14 -1.37
C ASP A 287 -0.27 -0.43 -1.32
N ARG A 288 0.73 -0.93 -2.05
CA ARG A 288 2.09 -0.35 -2.05
C ARG A 288 2.31 0.66 -3.16
N GLY A 289 1.78 0.38 -4.35
CA GLY A 289 1.80 1.31 -5.47
C GLY A 289 1.04 2.60 -5.13
N LYS A 290 -0.14 2.50 -4.50
CA LYS A 290 -0.96 3.68 -4.18
C LYS A 290 -0.30 4.63 -3.20
N LYS A 291 0.36 4.15 -2.13
CA LYS A 291 0.97 5.05 -1.12
C LYS A 291 2.08 5.92 -1.72
N LYS A 292 3.03 5.30 -2.42
CA LYS A 292 4.14 6.04 -3.06
C LYS A 292 3.67 6.93 -4.21
N ILE A 293 2.73 6.45 -5.03
CA ILE A 293 2.18 7.25 -6.13
C ILE A 293 1.35 8.41 -5.57
N ALA A 294 0.58 8.20 -4.49
CA ALA A 294 -0.21 9.25 -3.84
C ALA A 294 0.70 10.39 -3.37
N ALA A 295 1.73 10.08 -2.59
CA ALA A 295 2.66 11.09 -2.08
C ALA A 295 3.32 11.92 -3.18
N ARG A 296 3.79 11.25 -4.25
CA ARG A 296 4.37 11.95 -5.41
C ARG A 296 3.37 12.82 -6.15
N LEU A 297 2.14 12.36 -6.32
CA LEU A 297 1.10 13.14 -6.99
C LEU A 297 0.66 14.32 -6.13
N THR A 298 0.62 14.15 -4.81
CA THR A 298 0.38 15.23 -3.84
C THR A 298 1.49 16.27 -3.94
N GLU A 299 2.75 15.85 -3.86
CA GLU A 299 3.91 16.74 -3.95
C GLU A 299 3.99 17.48 -5.30
N LYS A 300 3.78 16.76 -6.41
CA LYS A 300 3.73 17.38 -7.75
C LYS A 300 2.55 18.34 -7.91
N SER A 301 1.43 18.07 -7.26
CA SER A 301 0.27 18.97 -7.27
C SER A 301 0.49 20.19 -6.37
N ARG A 302 1.14 20.01 -5.22
CA ARG A 302 1.58 21.05 -4.28
C ARG A 302 2.57 22.00 -4.94
N ALA A 303 3.63 21.48 -5.56
CA ALA A 303 4.61 22.27 -6.30
C ALA A 303 3.95 23.08 -7.43
N LYS A 304 3.00 22.49 -8.17
CA LYS A 304 2.23 23.23 -9.18
C LYS A 304 1.35 24.32 -8.60
N LEU A 305 0.85 24.17 -7.37
CA LEU A 305 0.08 25.21 -6.68
C LEU A 305 1.00 26.36 -6.26
N LEU A 306 2.13 26.06 -5.62
CA LEU A 306 3.10 27.07 -5.19
C LEU A 306 3.66 27.88 -6.37
N ALA A 307 4.06 27.22 -7.46
CA ALA A 307 4.53 27.89 -8.68
C ALA A 307 3.47 28.83 -9.29
N LYS A 308 2.18 28.56 -9.06
CA LYS A 308 1.09 29.43 -9.53
C LYS A 308 0.83 30.58 -8.57
N VAL A 309 0.88 30.34 -7.26
CA VAL A 309 0.75 31.40 -6.25
C VAL A 309 1.85 32.44 -6.47
N GLU A 310 3.11 32.01 -6.63
CA GLU A 310 4.25 32.89 -6.91
C GLU A 310 4.02 33.76 -8.16
N LYS A 311 3.53 33.15 -9.26
CA LYS A 311 3.18 33.89 -10.48
C LYS A 311 2.09 34.93 -10.26
N ILE A 312 1.03 34.59 -9.50
CA ILE A 312 -0.08 35.51 -9.21
C ILE A 312 0.38 36.70 -8.36
N VAL A 313 1.33 36.47 -7.45
CA VAL A 313 1.88 37.51 -6.58
C VAL A 313 2.79 38.44 -7.36
N ASN A 314 3.63 37.89 -8.25
CA ASN A 314 4.61 38.66 -9.02
C ASN A 314 3.99 39.41 -10.22
N GLU A 315 2.97 38.86 -10.88
CA GLU A 315 2.24 39.59 -11.94
C GLU A 315 1.17 40.53 -11.34
N LYS A 316 1.50 41.82 -11.20
CA LYS A 316 0.56 42.92 -10.86
C LYS A 316 -0.55 43.17 -11.92
N SER A 317 -0.82 42.25 -12.84
CA SER A 317 -1.65 42.47 -14.02
C SER A 317 -2.98 41.71 -13.96
N ARG A 318 -4.05 42.43 -14.32
CA ARG A 318 -5.45 42.01 -14.33
C ARG A 318 -5.68 40.80 -15.26
N ILE A 319 -5.51 39.57 -14.77
CA ILE A 319 -5.96 38.38 -15.51
C ILE A 319 -7.34 37.94 -15.03
N LYS A 320 -8.23 37.85 -16.02
CA LYS A 320 -9.66 37.58 -15.97
C LYS A 320 -9.92 36.15 -15.47
N ARG A 321 -10.71 36.06 -14.39
CA ARG A 321 -11.59 34.97 -13.91
C ARG A 321 -11.22 33.51 -14.24
N ARG A 322 -11.08 32.74 -13.16
CA ARG A 322 -11.22 31.26 -13.05
C ARG A 322 -10.17 30.44 -13.78
N LEU A 323 -9.06 30.16 -13.10
CA LEU A 323 -8.25 28.98 -13.43
C LEU A 323 -7.75 28.31 -12.16
N MET A 324 -8.11 27.04 -11.98
CA MET A 324 -7.90 26.20 -10.78
C MET A 324 -8.78 26.49 -9.54
N GLY A 325 -9.78 27.37 -9.62
CA GLY A 325 -10.71 27.62 -8.49
C GLY A 325 -10.09 28.32 -7.27
N LEU A 326 -8.77 28.58 -7.28
CA LEU A 326 -8.10 29.46 -6.33
C LEU A 326 -8.67 30.87 -6.50
N ASP A 327 -9.32 31.35 -5.45
CA ASP A 327 -9.78 32.73 -5.38
C ASP A 327 -8.55 33.66 -5.23
N LYS A 328 -8.65 34.88 -5.74
CA LYS A 328 -7.60 35.90 -5.61
C LYS A 328 -7.32 36.17 -4.12
N ASN A 329 -8.36 36.12 -3.28
CA ASN A 329 -8.24 36.27 -1.83
C ASN A 329 -7.43 35.13 -1.21
N MET A 330 -7.66 33.89 -1.65
CA MET A 330 -6.93 32.73 -1.17
C MET A 330 -5.46 32.77 -1.61
N ALA A 331 -5.18 33.11 -2.87
CA ALA A 331 -3.81 33.27 -3.36
C ALA A 331 -3.05 34.40 -2.63
N LYS A 332 -3.75 35.50 -2.29
CA LYS A 332 -3.19 36.60 -1.50
C LYS A 332 -2.90 36.16 -0.05
N ALA A 333 -3.80 35.40 0.57
CA ALA A 333 -3.59 34.84 1.90
C ALA A 333 -2.34 33.94 1.95
N LEU A 334 -2.20 33.01 1.01
CA LEU A 334 -1.04 32.11 0.89
C LEU A 334 0.31 32.83 0.70
N ALA A 335 0.28 34.05 0.16
CA ALA A 335 1.47 34.83 -0.12
C ALA A 335 1.90 35.75 1.03
N THR A 336 1.02 35.98 2.00
CA THR A 336 1.20 36.92 3.12
C THR A 336 2.11 36.31 4.18
N GLU A 337 2.95 37.13 4.83
CA GLU A 337 3.87 36.66 5.88
C GLU A 337 3.17 36.50 7.24
N PRO A 338 3.64 35.60 8.13
CA PRO A 338 3.17 35.50 9.52
C PRO A 338 3.25 36.83 10.27
N GLY A 339 2.12 37.26 10.86
CA GLY A 339 2.03 38.49 11.65
C GLY A 339 1.91 39.80 10.84
N ASP A 340 1.60 39.75 9.54
CA ASP A 340 1.26 40.94 8.75
C ASP A 340 -0.21 41.37 8.99
N ASP A 341 -0.45 42.61 9.42
CA ASP A 341 -1.78 43.14 9.82
C ASP A 341 -2.86 43.14 8.71
N LYS A 342 -2.52 42.69 7.51
CA LYS A 342 -3.40 42.73 6.33
C LYS A 342 -4.50 41.68 6.35
N ILE A 343 -4.30 40.56 7.04
CA ILE A 343 -5.22 39.40 7.10
C ILE A 343 -5.11 38.80 8.51
N ALA A 344 -6.22 38.40 9.13
CA ALA A 344 -6.18 37.70 10.41
C ALA A 344 -5.42 36.37 10.27
N GLU A 345 -4.58 36.04 11.25
CA GLU A 345 -3.73 34.84 11.21
C GLU A 345 -4.55 33.56 10.99
N ILE A 346 -5.72 33.47 11.64
CA ILE A 346 -6.66 32.33 11.53
C ILE A 346 -7.22 32.16 10.11
N ASP A 347 -7.54 33.25 9.43
CA ASP A 347 -8.06 33.25 8.05
C ASP A 347 -6.96 32.83 7.06
N ARG A 348 -5.70 33.21 7.33
CA ARG A 348 -4.56 32.77 6.53
C ARG A 348 -4.38 31.26 6.64
N ARG A 349 -4.41 30.74 7.86
CA ARG A 349 -4.22 29.32 8.16
C ARG A 349 -5.36 28.47 7.60
N GLU A 350 -6.60 28.95 7.65
CA GLU A 350 -7.73 28.33 6.97
C GLU A 350 -7.51 28.27 5.45
N ALA A 351 -7.03 29.36 4.85
CA ALA A 351 -6.71 29.40 3.43
C ALA A 351 -5.57 28.42 3.04
N GLU A 352 -4.56 28.25 3.90
CA GLU A 352 -3.50 27.24 3.71
C GLU A 352 -4.04 25.82 3.80
N PHE A 353 -4.88 25.53 4.79
CA PHE A 353 -5.54 24.23 4.97
C PHE A 353 -6.42 23.87 3.78
N GLU A 354 -7.30 24.79 3.35
CA GLU A 354 -8.20 24.60 2.22
C GLU A 354 -7.43 24.43 0.90
N ALA A 355 -6.33 25.17 0.72
CA ALA A 355 -5.45 24.98 -0.42
C ALA A 355 -4.84 23.58 -0.43
N MET A 356 -4.40 23.07 0.72
CA MET A 356 -3.84 21.74 0.85
C MET A 356 -4.89 20.64 0.62
N ARG A 357 -6.13 20.81 1.10
CA ARG A 357 -7.25 19.90 0.80
C ARG A 357 -7.51 19.78 -0.69
N ARG A 358 -7.49 20.90 -1.42
CA ARG A 358 -7.62 20.88 -2.89
C ARG A 358 -6.48 20.16 -3.58
N VAL A 359 -5.25 20.26 -3.04
CA VAL A 359 -4.09 19.49 -3.51
C VAL A 359 -4.34 17.99 -3.31
N GLN A 360 -4.77 17.56 -2.11
CA GLN A 360 -5.10 16.15 -1.82
C GLN A 360 -6.21 15.62 -2.73
N ASP A 361 -7.30 16.35 -2.93
CA ASP A 361 -8.42 15.91 -3.78
C ASP A 361 -8.05 15.82 -5.25
N ARG A 362 -7.22 16.75 -5.73
CA ARG A 362 -6.70 16.71 -7.09
C ARG A 362 -5.71 15.55 -7.27
N ALA A 363 -4.83 15.32 -6.28
CA ALA A 363 -3.87 14.23 -6.29
C ALA A 363 -4.55 12.86 -6.24
N THR A 364 -5.54 12.68 -5.37
CA THR A 364 -6.32 11.42 -5.27
C THR A 364 -7.10 11.14 -6.55
N THR A 365 -7.70 12.16 -7.16
CA THR A 365 -8.38 12.03 -8.46
C THR A 365 -7.40 11.66 -9.57
N GLN A 366 -6.26 12.35 -9.67
CA GLN A 366 -5.19 12.02 -10.63
C GLN A 366 -4.68 10.60 -10.43
N ARG A 367 -4.51 10.15 -9.17
CA ARG A 367 -4.09 8.79 -8.84
C ARG A 367 -5.06 7.75 -9.38
N LYS A 368 -6.37 7.95 -9.16
CA LYS A 368 -7.42 7.04 -9.64
C LYS A 368 -7.40 6.93 -11.18
N TYR A 369 -7.34 8.06 -11.89
CA TYR A 369 -7.26 8.07 -13.35
C TYR A 369 -5.94 7.51 -13.89
N LEU A 370 -4.82 7.74 -13.19
CA LEU A 370 -3.54 7.16 -13.57
C LEU A 370 -3.54 5.64 -13.41
N SER A 371 -4.07 5.13 -12.29
CA SER A 371 -4.24 3.68 -12.07
C SER A 371 -5.08 3.05 -13.17
N LEU A 372 -6.26 3.63 -13.42
CA LEU A 372 -7.17 3.20 -14.47
C LEU A 372 -6.53 3.27 -15.87
N GLY A 373 -5.79 4.33 -16.16
CA GLY A 373 -5.08 4.49 -17.43
C GLY A 373 -3.99 3.43 -17.63
N ILE A 374 -3.22 3.12 -16.58
CA ILE A 374 -2.18 2.07 -16.61
C ILE A 374 -2.81 0.70 -16.80
N SER A 375 -3.86 0.35 -16.04
CA SER A 375 -4.52 -0.95 -16.15
C SER A 375 -5.24 -1.12 -17.50
N THR A 376 -5.87 -0.06 -18.01
CA THR A 376 -6.49 -0.07 -19.35
C THR A 376 -5.45 -0.23 -20.45
N PHE A 377 -4.31 0.49 -20.35
CA PHE A 377 -3.21 0.34 -21.30
C PHE A 377 -2.62 -1.07 -21.27
N ALA A 378 -2.36 -1.64 -20.09
CA ALA A 378 -1.84 -2.99 -19.95
C ALA A 378 -2.79 -4.04 -20.56
N PHE A 379 -4.10 -3.90 -20.31
CA PHE A 379 -5.13 -4.76 -20.91
C PHE A 379 -5.15 -4.63 -22.44
N ALA A 380 -5.20 -3.40 -22.98
CA ALA A 380 -5.21 -3.17 -24.43
C ALA A 380 -3.92 -3.65 -25.10
N PHE A 381 -2.78 -3.52 -24.42
CA PHE A 381 -1.49 -4.02 -24.89
C PHE A 381 -1.48 -5.55 -24.98
N LEU A 382 -1.88 -6.26 -23.93
CA LEU A 382 -1.96 -7.72 -23.96
C LEU A 382 -2.98 -8.23 -24.98
N TRP A 383 -4.09 -7.52 -25.14
CA TRP A 383 -5.11 -7.85 -26.13
C TRP A 383 -4.58 -7.74 -27.57
N THR A 384 -4.02 -6.59 -27.93
CA THR A 384 -3.56 -6.32 -29.30
C THR A 384 -2.26 -7.07 -29.65
N LEU A 385 -1.32 -7.18 -28.70
CA LEU A 385 -0.10 -7.97 -28.88
C LEU A 385 -0.42 -9.46 -28.99
N GLY A 386 -1.35 -9.96 -28.17
CA GLY A 386 -1.84 -11.34 -28.26
C GLY A 386 -2.41 -11.63 -29.63
N ALA A 387 -3.33 -10.77 -30.11
CA ALA A 387 -3.92 -10.90 -31.44
C ALA A 387 -2.88 -10.89 -32.58
N PHE A 388 -1.87 -10.01 -32.48
CA PHE A 388 -0.78 -9.98 -33.46
C PHE A 388 0.02 -11.28 -33.50
N ILE A 389 0.33 -11.86 -32.34
CA ILE A 389 1.07 -13.13 -32.27
C ILE A 389 0.21 -14.29 -32.75
N PHE A 390 -1.08 -14.36 -32.39
CA PHE A 390 -1.99 -15.39 -32.92
C PHE A 390 -2.14 -15.32 -34.43
N SER A 391 -2.18 -14.11 -35.02
CA SER A 391 -2.19 -13.94 -36.48
C SER A 391 -0.92 -14.48 -37.17
N LYS A 392 0.20 -14.61 -36.45
CA LYS A 392 1.44 -15.22 -36.95
C LYS A 392 1.52 -16.72 -36.65
N ALA A 393 1.06 -17.15 -35.48
CA ALA A 393 1.09 -18.55 -35.06
C ALA A 393 0.05 -19.39 -35.83
N GLU A 394 -1.15 -18.85 -36.06
CA GLU A 394 -2.27 -19.56 -36.68
C GLU A 394 -2.45 -19.23 -38.17
N GLN A 395 -1.36 -18.87 -38.86
CA GLN A 395 -1.40 -18.60 -40.31
C GLN A 395 -1.92 -19.78 -41.13
N ASN A 396 -1.69 -21.01 -40.64
CA ASN A 396 -2.15 -22.24 -41.28
C ASN A 396 -3.69 -22.40 -41.26
N GLN A 397 -4.39 -21.67 -40.39
CA GLN A 397 -5.86 -21.69 -40.30
C GLN A 397 -6.54 -20.55 -41.06
N ASP A 398 -5.77 -19.73 -41.79
CA ASP A 398 -6.27 -18.58 -42.57
C ASP A 398 -7.10 -17.56 -41.74
N TRP A 399 -6.83 -17.43 -40.44
CA TRP A 399 -7.48 -16.42 -39.60
C TRP A 399 -7.13 -15.00 -40.05
N SER A 400 -8.14 -14.19 -40.26
CA SER A 400 -7.99 -12.75 -40.40
C SER A 400 -7.47 -12.13 -39.10
N TYR A 401 -6.80 -10.98 -39.22
CA TYR A 401 -6.35 -10.24 -38.03
C TYR A 401 -7.53 -9.86 -37.12
N PHE A 402 -8.71 -9.58 -37.69
CA PHE A 402 -9.90 -9.28 -36.90
C PHE A 402 -10.39 -10.49 -36.10
N GLU A 403 -10.38 -11.69 -36.68
CA GLU A 403 -10.68 -12.94 -35.96
C GLU A 403 -9.69 -13.18 -34.82
N CYS A 404 -8.40 -12.86 -35.02
CA CYS A 404 -7.41 -12.93 -33.94
C CYS A 404 -7.69 -11.93 -32.81
N VAL A 405 -8.12 -10.70 -33.15
CA VAL A 405 -8.53 -9.67 -32.17
C VAL A 405 -9.79 -10.12 -31.42
N TYR A 406 -10.78 -10.66 -32.13
CA TYR A 406 -12.01 -11.18 -31.55
C TYR A 406 -11.73 -12.38 -30.62
N PHE A 407 -10.96 -13.37 -31.07
CA PHE A 407 -10.53 -14.50 -30.26
C PHE A 407 -9.78 -14.06 -29.00
N ALA A 408 -8.82 -13.15 -29.13
CA ALA A 408 -8.09 -12.64 -27.98
C ALA A 408 -9.02 -11.90 -27.00
N TYR A 409 -10.03 -11.18 -27.49
CA TYR A 409 -11.01 -10.46 -26.66
C TYR A 409 -11.93 -11.42 -25.89
N THR A 410 -12.55 -12.39 -26.57
CA THR A 410 -13.46 -13.36 -25.97
C THR A 410 -12.74 -14.28 -24.98
N THR A 411 -11.48 -14.59 -25.25
CA THR A 411 -10.61 -15.36 -24.36
C THR A 411 -10.20 -14.56 -23.13
N LEU A 412 -9.75 -13.30 -23.32
CA LEU A 412 -9.37 -12.39 -22.22
C LEU A 412 -10.51 -12.22 -21.22
N LEU A 413 -11.73 -12.01 -21.73
CA LEU A 413 -12.94 -11.82 -20.93
C LEU A 413 -13.52 -13.12 -20.36
N THR A 414 -12.83 -14.25 -20.54
CA THR A 414 -13.27 -15.58 -20.10
C THR A 414 -14.69 -15.91 -20.58
N ILE A 415 -15.04 -15.46 -21.80
CA ILE A 415 -16.31 -15.81 -22.48
C ILE A 415 -16.14 -17.15 -23.19
N GLY A 416 -15.03 -17.28 -23.94
CA GLY A 416 -14.57 -18.51 -24.58
C GLY A 416 -15.65 -19.28 -25.34
N TYR A 417 -16.23 -18.67 -26.39
CA TYR A 417 -17.27 -19.32 -27.20
C TYR A 417 -16.84 -20.65 -27.85
N GLY A 418 -15.54 -20.86 -28.04
CA GLY A 418 -15.00 -22.08 -28.65
C GLY A 418 -15.13 -22.15 -30.17
N ASP A 419 -15.51 -21.04 -30.80
CA ASP A 419 -15.62 -20.89 -32.26
C ASP A 419 -14.26 -20.76 -32.96
N LEU A 420 -13.28 -20.16 -32.28
CA LEU A 420 -11.88 -20.10 -32.70
C LEU A 420 -10.98 -20.67 -31.61
N GLN A 421 -9.99 -21.48 -31.99
CA GLN A 421 -8.99 -22.01 -31.07
C GLN A 421 -7.62 -22.23 -31.73
N PRO A 422 -6.51 -22.01 -31.01
CA PRO A 422 -5.19 -22.27 -31.53
C PRO A 422 -4.96 -23.77 -31.72
N MET A 423 -4.58 -24.16 -32.94
CA MET A 423 -4.27 -25.54 -33.31
C MET A 423 -2.78 -25.73 -33.59
N SER A 424 -2.05 -24.65 -33.84
CA SER A 424 -0.61 -24.71 -34.14
C SER A 424 0.22 -25.13 -32.91
N ASN A 425 1.36 -25.79 -33.17
CA ASN A 425 2.32 -26.16 -32.13
C ASN A 425 2.93 -24.94 -31.42
N SER A 426 2.93 -23.77 -32.06
CA SER A 426 3.32 -22.49 -31.43
C SER A 426 2.20 -21.80 -30.67
N GLY A 427 0.95 -21.93 -31.15
CA GLY A 427 -0.20 -21.19 -30.66
C GLY A 427 -0.71 -21.71 -29.33
N LYS A 428 -0.76 -23.04 -29.12
CA LYS A 428 -1.18 -23.63 -27.83
C LYS A 428 -0.24 -23.22 -26.67
N PRO A 429 1.10 -23.34 -26.77
CA PRO A 429 2.00 -22.86 -25.72
C PRO A 429 1.95 -21.34 -25.52
N PHE A 430 1.81 -20.57 -26.61
CA PHE A 430 1.67 -19.12 -26.51
C PHE A 430 0.38 -18.74 -25.78
N PHE A 431 -0.73 -19.43 -26.05
CA PHE A 431 -1.99 -19.23 -25.33
C PHE A 431 -1.80 -19.43 -23.83
N VAL A 432 -1.18 -20.53 -23.40
CA VAL A 432 -0.93 -20.81 -21.97
C VAL A 432 -0.06 -19.72 -21.36
N PHE A 433 1.01 -19.30 -22.04
CA PHE A 433 1.86 -18.23 -21.52
C PHE A 433 1.12 -16.89 -21.41
N TRP A 434 0.37 -16.52 -22.44
CA TRP A 434 -0.34 -15.25 -22.52
C TRP A 434 -1.53 -15.18 -21.57
N SER A 435 -2.33 -16.25 -21.45
CA SER A 435 -3.53 -16.34 -20.61
C SER A 435 -3.20 -16.14 -19.12
N LEU A 436 -2.08 -16.72 -18.66
CA LEU A 436 -1.55 -16.58 -17.29
C LEU A 436 -1.19 -15.13 -16.92
N LEU A 437 -0.94 -14.26 -17.90
CA LEU A 437 -0.69 -12.82 -17.70
C LEU A 437 -1.94 -11.97 -17.95
N ALA A 438 -2.72 -12.37 -18.95
CA ALA A 438 -3.93 -11.73 -19.42
C ALA A 438 -5.04 -11.70 -18.36
N VAL A 439 -5.35 -12.86 -17.76
CA VAL A 439 -6.46 -13.00 -16.79
C VAL A 439 -6.24 -12.18 -15.50
N PRO A 440 -5.05 -12.22 -14.86
CA PRO A 440 -4.76 -11.31 -13.75
C PRO A 440 -4.85 -9.82 -14.11
N THR A 441 -4.44 -9.46 -15.34
CA THR A 441 -4.49 -8.07 -15.81
C THR A 441 -5.94 -7.59 -15.98
N LEU A 442 -6.82 -8.42 -16.52
CA LEU A 442 -8.25 -8.12 -16.60
C LEU A 442 -8.87 -7.91 -15.21
N THR A 443 -8.53 -8.74 -14.22
CA THR A 443 -9.09 -8.60 -12.87
C THR A 443 -8.65 -7.32 -12.17
N ILE A 444 -7.42 -6.84 -12.44
CA ILE A 444 -6.97 -5.51 -12.01
C ILE A 444 -7.81 -4.41 -12.68
N LEU A 445 -8.03 -4.50 -13.99
CA LEU A 445 -8.85 -3.54 -14.73
C LEU A 445 -10.28 -3.51 -14.20
N ILE A 446 -10.92 -4.67 -13.99
CA ILE A 446 -12.27 -4.76 -13.42
C ILE A 446 -12.33 -4.11 -12.03
N SER A 447 -11.30 -4.32 -11.19
CA SER A 447 -11.21 -3.67 -9.89
C SER A 447 -11.17 -2.15 -9.99
N ASP A 448 -10.31 -1.60 -10.85
CA ASP A 448 -10.15 -0.14 -11.02
C ASP A 448 -11.38 0.49 -11.70
N LEU A 449 -12.01 -0.22 -12.64
CA LEU A 449 -13.27 0.17 -13.27
C LEU A 449 -14.41 0.14 -12.26
N GLY A 450 -14.51 -0.88 -11.40
CA GLY A 450 -15.56 -1.02 -10.40
C GLY A 450 -15.69 0.22 -9.50
N ASP A 451 -14.57 0.67 -8.93
CA ASP A 451 -14.53 1.87 -8.07
C ASP A 451 -14.99 3.15 -8.81
N THR A 452 -14.74 3.22 -10.13
CA THR A 452 -15.07 4.37 -10.96
C THR A 452 -16.52 4.32 -11.44
N VAL A 453 -16.96 3.16 -11.94
CA VAL A 453 -18.30 2.90 -12.46
C VAL A 453 -19.33 3.04 -11.36
N ILE A 454 -19.09 2.51 -10.15
CA ILE A 454 -20.01 2.67 -9.02
C ILE A 454 -20.27 4.16 -8.73
N LYS A 455 -19.22 4.99 -8.75
CA LYS A 455 -19.37 6.43 -8.57
C LYS A 455 -20.17 7.07 -9.70
N THR A 456 -19.84 6.75 -10.95
CA THR A 456 -20.56 7.29 -12.12
C THR A 456 -22.04 6.88 -12.11
N VAL A 457 -22.34 5.62 -11.79
CA VAL A 457 -23.71 5.13 -11.66
C VAL A 457 -24.42 5.86 -10.53
N LYS A 458 -23.81 6.01 -9.34
CA LYS A 458 -24.39 6.79 -8.24
C LYS A 458 -24.70 8.22 -8.65
N ASP A 459 -23.76 8.90 -9.31
CA ASP A 459 -23.93 10.28 -9.77
C ASP A 459 -25.07 10.38 -10.81
N VAL A 460 -25.16 9.42 -11.74
CA VAL A 460 -26.25 9.32 -12.73
C VAL A 460 -27.59 8.98 -12.06
N THR A 461 -27.60 8.10 -11.06
CA THR A 461 -28.81 7.74 -10.31
C THR A 461 -29.33 8.91 -9.49
N ILE A 462 -28.46 9.67 -8.81
CA ILE A 462 -28.84 10.89 -8.09
C ILE A 462 -29.39 11.91 -9.08
N TRP A 463 -28.70 12.13 -10.21
CA TRP A 463 -29.17 13.03 -11.25
C TRP A 463 -30.54 12.62 -11.82
N LEU A 464 -30.77 11.32 -12.05
CA LEU A 464 -32.07 10.80 -12.44
C LEU A 464 -33.13 10.99 -11.35
N GLY A 465 -32.79 10.79 -10.08
CA GLY A 465 -33.66 11.03 -8.92
C GLY A 465 -34.07 12.50 -8.76
N GLU A 466 -33.15 13.44 -8.98
CA GLU A 466 -33.43 14.89 -9.04
C GLU A 466 -34.39 15.25 -10.19
N ILE A 467 -34.33 14.49 -11.30
CA ILE A 467 -35.22 14.72 -12.45
C ILE A 467 -36.59 14.08 -12.25
N THR A 468 -36.68 12.95 -11.54
CA THR A 468 -37.89 12.10 -11.56
C THR A 468 -38.68 12.06 -10.27
N VAL A 469 -38.07 12.29 -9.08
CA VAL A 469 -38.72 11.98 -7.80
C VAL A 469 -38.55 13.04 -6.71
N LEU A 470 -37.44 13.78 -6.63
CA LEU A 470 -37.22 14.75 -5.53
C LEU A 470 -38.00 16.07 -5.76
N PRO A 471 -38.84 16.52 -4.79
CA PRO A 471 -39.44 17.84 -4.85
C PRO A 471 -38.40 18.87 -4.40
N SER A 472 -37.97 19.74 -5.32
CA SER A 472 -37.15 20.90 -4.98
C SER A 472 -37.61 22.13 -5.77
N ASP A 473 -37.72 23.26 -5.06
CA ASP A 473 -38.45 24.50 -5.38
C ASP A 473 -38.04 25.32 -6.63
N GLU A 474 -37.25 24.79 -7.58
CA GLU A 474 -36.80 25.59 -8.74
C GLU A 474 -37.47 25.21 -10.07
N ALA A 475 -38.18 26.17 -10.66
CA ALA A 475 -39.03 26.04 -11.82
C ALA A 475 -38.27 26.20 -13.15
N SER A 476 -37.78 25.09 -13.76
CA SER A 476 -37.68 24.90 -15.23
C SER A 476 -36.95 23.59 -15.59
N THR A 477 -37.64 22.66 -16.26
CA THR A 477 -37.11 21.34 -16.68
C THR A 477 -36.02 21.42 -17.75
N ARG A 478 -35.99 22.49 -18.53
CA ARG A 478 -35.04 22.67 -19.66
C ARG A 478 -33.66 23.12 -19.20
N GLU A 479 -33.58 23.91 -18.13
CA GLU A 479 -32.31 24.32 -17.51
C GLU A 479 -31.68 23.15 -16.75
N ARG A 480 -32.50 22.28 -16.12
CA ARG A 480 -32.08 21.01 -15.50
C ARG A 480 -31.39 20.07 -16.48
N LEU A 481 -31.96 19.90 -17.68
CA LEU A 481 -31.36 19.06 -18.73
C LEU A 481 -30.02 19.64 -19.20
N ARG A 482 -29.93 20.96 -19.42
CA ARG A 482 -28.72 21.62 -19.92
C ARG A 482 -27.59 21.61 -18.88
N GLN A 483 -27.89 21.86 -17.61
CA GLN A 483 -26.91 21.78 -16.53
C GLN A 483 -26.49 20.33 -16.24
N GLY A 484 -27.43 19.38 -16.33
CA GLY A 484 -27.15 17.94 -16.22
C GLY A 484 -26.25 17.41 -17.32
N LEU A 485 -26.56 17.73 -18.59
CA LEU A 485 -25.70 17.36 -19.72
C LEU A 485 -24.31 17.99 -19.60
N TYR A 486 -24.23 19.26 -19.18
CA TYR A 486 -22.96 19.96 -19.00
C TYR A 486 -22.11 19.36 -17.87
N LYS A 487 -22.70 19.00 -16.73
CA LYS A 487 -22.03 18.28 -15.64
C LYS A 487 -21.56 16.88 -16.06
N ALA A 488 -22.35 16.16 -16.87
CA ALA A 488 -22.04 14.80 -17.30
C ALA A 488 -21.02 14.73 -18.45
N THR A 489 -21.00 15.71 -19.35
CA THR A 489 -20.14 15.68 -20.57
C THR A 489 -18.89 16.56 -20.49
N LEU A 490 -18.87 17.62 -19.66
CA LEU A 490 -17.76 18.60 -19.63
C LEU A 490 -17.70 19.37 -18.29
N GLY A 491 -17.36 18.72 -17.17
CA GLY A 491 -17.37 19.46 -15.90
C GLY A 491 -16.85 18.77 -14.63
N LYS A 492 -15.58 18.35 -14.60
CA LYS A 492 -14.81 18.20 -13.33
C LYS A 492 -14.08 19.49 -12.93
N LEU A 493 -14.61 20.64 -13.33
CA LEU A 493 -14.23 21.95 -12.82
C LEU A 493 -15.51 22.60 -12.29
N ASP A 494 -15.46 23.04 -11.03
CA ASP A 494 -16.52 23.76 -10.28
C ASP A 494 -17.48 22.88 -9.45
N SER A 495 -16.92 22.14 -8.48
CA SER A 495 -17.62 21.76 -7.24
C SER A 495 -17.69 23.00 -6.34
N ARG A 496 -18.69 23.88 -6.54
CA ARG A 496 -18.83 25.08 -5.71
C ARG A 496 -20.25 25.40 -5.24
N HIS A 497 -21.19 24.46 -5.32
CA HIS A 497 -22.56 24.72 -4.87
C HIS A 497 -23.24 23.67 -3.99
N THR A 498 -22.54 22.60 -3.58
CA THR A 498 -23.12 21.60 -2.66
C THR A 498 -22.80 21.88 -1.19
N TYR A 499 -22.01 22.90 -0.87
CA TYR A 499 -21.55 23.17 0.52
C TYR A 499 -22.22 24.37 1.22
N ALA A 500 -23.04 25.14 0.51
CA ALA A 500 -23.58 26.39 1.06
C ALA A 500 -24.99 26.26 1.66
N LYS A 501 -25.61 25.07 1.67
CA LYS A 501 -26.96 24.87 2.22
C LYS A 501 -27.01 24.14 3.56
N ASP A 502 -25.89 23.56 3.99
CA ASP A 502 -25.79 22.83 5.27
C ASP A 502 -25.27 23.70 6.43
N VAL A 503 -24.99 24.99 6.18
CA VAL A 503 -24.38 25.90 7.18
C VAL A 503 -25.41 26.69 8.00
N GLU A 504 -26.71 26.64 7.68
CA GLU A 504 -27.71 27.49 8.33
C GLU A 504 -28.75 26.78 9.23
N GLN A 505 -28.51 25.53 9.65
CA GLN A 505 -29.29 24.90 10.73
C GLN A 505 -28.40 24.09 11.68
N GLY A 506 -27.73 24.79 12.59
CA GLY A 506 -27.25 24.19 13.82
C GLY A 506 -28.39 24.10 14.84
N SER A 507 -28.93 22.89 15.06
CA SER A 507 -29.47 22.52 16.37
C SER A 507 -29.58 21.00 16.48
N ASN A 508 -28.85 20.45 17.45
CA ASN A 508 -29.10 19.19 18.17
C ASN A 508 -29.98 18.16 17.48
N THR A 509 -29.40 17.10 16.93
CA THR A 509 -29.88 15.71 17.07
C THR A 509 -28.94 14.74 16.38
N ASP A 510 -28.65 13.64 17.07
CA ASP A 510 -28.30 12.36 16.45
C ASP A 510 -29.24 12.10 15.28
N GLU A 511 -28.72 12.02 14.05
CA GLU A 511 -29.26 11.17 12.97
C GLU A 511 -28.37 11.31 11.73
N GLY A 512 -27.40 10.40 11.59
CA GLY A 512 -26.52 10.26 10.43
C GLY A 512 -26.73 8.94 9.67
N GLU A 513 -27.94 8.39 9.69
CA GLU A 513 -28.37 7.29 8.82
C GLU A 513 -29.81 7.54 8.37
N LYS A 514 -29.97 8.12 7.17
CA LYS A 514 -31.13 8.07 6.26
C LYS A 514 -30.65 8.82 5.01
N GLU A 515 -30.64 8.27 3.79
CA GLU A 515 -31.57 7.34 3.19
C GLU A 515 -30.86 6.42 2.18
N LEU A 516 -30.85 5.12 2.44
CA LEU A 516 -30.83 4.10 1.39
C LEU A 516 -32.06 3.23 1.61
N HIS A 517 -32.89 3.06 0.58
CA HIS A 517 -34.13 2.27 0.66
C HIS A 517 -33.82 0.85 1.21
N PRO A 518 -34.59 0.32 2.20
CA PRO A 518 -34.25 -0.91 2.92
C PRO A 518 -34.13 -2.17 2.02
N GLY A 519 -34.69 -2.13 0.81
CA GLY A 519 -34.51 -3.18 -0.20
C GLY A 519 -33.15 -3.19 -0.93
N LEU A 520 -32.47 -2.04 -1.04
CA LEU A 520 -31.18 -1.92 -1.76
C LEU A 520 -29.98 -2.24 -0.87
N ALA A 521 -30.09 -1.99 0.44
CA ALA A 521 -29.08 -2.39 1.42
C ALA A 521 -28.88 -3.93 1.44
N LYS A 522 -29.94 -4.68 1.13
CA LYS A 522 -29.91 -6.15 1.09
C LYS A 522 -29.25 -6.73 -0.17
N LEU A 523 -29.07 -5.92 -1.22
CA LEU A 523 -28.51 -6.34 -2.52
C LEU A 523 -26.99 -6.08 -2.65
N PHE A 524 -26.45 -5.11 -1.90
CA PHE A 524 -25.03 -4.72 -1.98
C PHE A 524 -24.23 -4.90 -0.67
N GLY A 525 -24.88 -5.41 0.39
CA GLY A 525 -24.22 -5.75 1.66
C GLY A 525 -23.35 -6.99 1.54
N ARG A 526 -22.13 -6.83 1.03
CA ARG A 526 -21.13 -7.91 0.96
C ARG A 526 -20.71 -8.29 2.39
N HIS A 527 -21.01 -9.53 2.75
CA HIS A 527 -20.50 -10.26 3.91
C HIS A 527 -18.97 -10.14 4.02
N GLY A 528 -18.49 -9.34 4.96
CA GLY A 528 -17.10 -9.33 5.42
C GLY A 528 -17.05 -9.84 6.86
N ARG A 529 -16.48 -11.03 7.05
CA ARG A 529 -16.22 -11.64 8.37
C ARG A 529 -15.54 -10.63 9.30
N ARG A 530 -16.27 -10.16 10.31
CA ARG A 530 -15.71 -9.49 11.49
C ARG A 530 -15.66 -10.50 12.62
N ARG A 531 -14.53 -11.18 12.77
CA ARG A 531 -14.24 -12.00 13.96
C ARG A 531 -12.74 -12.12 14.16
N GLU A 532 -12.18 -11.14 14.87
CA GLU A 532 -11.10 -11.27 15.86
C GLU A 532 -10.93 -9.89 16.54
N ASN A 533 -10.67 -9.87 17.85
CA ASN A 533 -10.50 -8.71 18.75
C ASN A 533 -11.73 -7.95 19.29
N GLN A 534 -12.74 -8.63 19.84
CA GLN A 534 -13.74 -7.98 20.71
C GLN A 534 -13.30 -7.82 22.18
N GLY A 535 -12.53 -8.76 22.74
CA GLY A 535 -12.21 -8.76 24.18
C GLY A 535 -11.23 -7.67 24.65
N ALA A 536 -10.27 -7.27 23.80
CA ALA A 536 -9.33 -6.19 24.12
C ALA A 536 -9.99 -4.80 24.08
N HIS A 537 -10.99 -4.64 23.20
CA HIS A 537 -11.67 -3.36 22.97
C HIS A 537 -12.61 -2.98 24.13
N GLU A 538 -13.28 -3.95 24.76
CA GLU A 538 -14.12 -3.69 25.94
C GLU A 538 -13.30 -3.34 27.19
N THR A 539 -12.12 -3.93 27.35
CA THR A 539 -11.29 -3.71 28.54
C THR A 539 -10.62 -2.33 28.50
N GLY A 540 -10.13 -1.91 27.33
CA GLY A 540 -9.55 -0.58 27.14
C GLY A 540 -10.57 0.56 27.25
N ASP A 541 -11.77 0.39 26.69
CA ASP A 541 -12.83 1.42 26.73
C ASP A 541 -13.39 1.60 28.16
N ARG A 542 -13.40 0.52 28.97
CA ARG A 542 -13.73 0.61 30.41
C ARG A 542 -12.67 1.35 31.21
N LEU A 543 -11.40 1.04 30.98
CA LEU A 543 -10.29 1.68 31.69
C LEU A 543 -10.22 3.18 31.37
N ALA A 544 -10.39 3.56 30.10
CA ALA A 544 -10.44 4.96 29.69
C ALA A 544 -11.61 5.71 30.34
N ALA A 545 -12.81 5.11 30.38
CA ALA A 545 -13.98 5.71 31.01
C ALA A 545 -13.85 5.86 32.54
N ASP A 546 -13.19 4.90 33.20
CA ASP A 546 -12.91 5.02 34.65
C ASP A 546 -11.86 6.10 34.93
N PHE A 547 -10.87 6.27 34.04
CA PHE A 547 -9.87 7.34 34.15
C PHE A 547 -10.49 8.73 33.91
N GLU A 548 -11.38 8.86 32.92
CA GLU A 548 -12.17 10.08 32.68
C GLU A 548 -12.97 10.46 33.94
N ARG A 549 -13.64 9.48 34.57
CA ARG A 549 -14.39 9.70 35.81
C ARG A 549 -13.49 10.13 36.96
N SER A 550 -12.30 9.54 37.09
CA SER A 550 -11.33 9.92 38.13
C SER A 550 -10.81 11.36 37.97
N GLU A 551 -10.60 11.82 36.73
CA GLU A 551 -10.17 13.20 36.45
C GLU A 551 -11.33 14.19 36.68
N GLU A 552 -12.58 13.81 36.35
CA GLU A 552 -13.79 14.60 36.66
C GLU A 552 -14.01 14.73 38.18
N GLU A 553 -13.82 13.64 38.92
CA GLU A 553 -13.83 13.64 40.39
C GLU A 553 -12.72 14.56 40.94
N GLY A 554 -11.50 14.48 40.39
CA GLY A 554 -10.38 15.38 40.73
C GLY A 554 -10.69 16.86 40.46
N GLU A 555 -11.32 17.19 39.32
CA GLU A 555 -11.78 18.54 38.98
C GLU A 555 -12.79 19.06 40.01
N SER A 556 -13.77 18.22 40.38
CA SER A 556 -14.80 18.59 41.36
C SER A 556 -14.22 18.87 42.74
N LEU A 557 -13.25 18.07 43.18
CA LEU A 557 -12.54 18.24 44.44
C LEU A 557 -11.69 19.52 44.43
N ALA A 558 -10.92 19.77 43.36
CA ALA A 558 -10.12 20.97 43.22
C ALA A 558 -10.99 22.25 43.24
N ARG A 559 -12.18 22.18 42.62
CA ARG A 559 -13.19 23.25 42.66
C ARG A 559 -13.74 23.48 44.08
N GLU A 560 -14.01 22.41 44.84
CA GLU A 560 -14.44 22.51 46.24
C GLU A 560 -13.36 23.10 47.15
N HIS A 561 -12.09 22.78 46.88
CA HIS A 561 -10.93 23.31 47.62
C HIS A 561 -10.51 24.73 47.17
N GLY A 562 -11.07 25.26 46.08
CA GLY A 562 -10.73 26.58 45.53
C GLY A 562 -9.37 26.64 44.83
N GLU A 563 -8.79 25.49 44.46
CA GLU A 563 -7.49 25.37 43.81
C GLU A 563 -7.63 25.48 42.29
N ARG A 564 -7.81 26.70 41.80
CA ARG A 564 -8.09 27.00 40.38
C ARG A 564 -7.08 26.40 39.39
N ALA A 565 -5.81 26.32 39.77
CA ALA A 565 -4.76 25.76 38.91
C ALA A 565 -4.85 24.22 38.77
N GLU A 566 -5.28 23.52 39.84
CA GLU A 566 -5.49 22.07 39.79
C GLU A 566 -6.80 21.74 39.08
N GLU A 567 -7.83 22.57 39.27
CA GLU A 567 -9.09 22.48 38.53
C GLU A 567 -8.86 22.57 37.02
N ASP A 568 -8.12 23.59 36.56
CA ASP A 568 -7.79 23.77 35.13
C ASP A 568 -6.97 22.58 34.57
N GLU A 569 -6.10 21.96 35.37
CA GLU A 569 -5.23 20.86 34.97
C GLU A 569 -5.99 19.52 34.87
N HIS A 570 -6.91 19.25 35.80
CA HIS A 570 -7.84 18.12 35.74
C HIS A 570 -8.85 18.28 34.59
N HIS A 571 -9.40 19.49 34.42
CA HIS A 571 -10.32 19.80 33.32
C HIS A 571 -9.68 19.59 31.94
N TYR A 572 -8.42 20.03 31.77
CA TYR A 572 -7.67 19.84 30.54
C TYR A 572 -7.41 18.35 30.24
N ARG A 573 -7.02 17.55 31.24
CA ARG A 573 -6.78 16.11 31.09
C ARG A 573 -8.06 15.35 30.76
N HIS A 574 -9.15 15.68 31.43
CA HIS A 574 -10.47 15.13 31.12
C HIS A 574 -10.88 15.44 29.66
N ALA A 575 -10.73 16.70 29.22
CA ALA A 575 -11.01 17.09 27.84
C ALA A 575 -10.13 16.35 26.82
N LEU A 576 -8.87 16.12 27.16
CA LEU A 576 -7.90 15.42 26.30
C LEU A 576 -8.20 13.93 26.17
N LEU A 577 -8.52 13.25 27.27
CA LEU A 577 -8.98 11.85 27.29
C LEU A 577 -10.25 11.65 26.46
N SER A 578 -11.23 12.54 26.63
CA SER A 578 -12.48 12.51 25.87
C SER A 578 -12.23 12.64 24.35
N GLN A 579 -11.31 13.50 23.94
CA GLN A 579 -10.93 13.61 22.52
C GLN A 579 -10.15 12.39 22.03
N ILE A 580 -9.22 11.84 22.83
CA ILE A 580 -8.49 10.61 22.48
C ILE A 580 -9.46 9.48 22.19
N ARG A 581 -10.48 9.29 23.03
CA ARG A 581 -11.50 8.25 22.84
C ARG A 581 -12.26 8.45 21.51
N LYS A 582 -12.65 9.68 21.20
CA LYS A 582 -13.34 10.01 19.95
C LYS A 582 -12.46 9.76 18.72
N VAL A 583 -11.20 10.20 18.76
CA VAL A 583 -10.24 10.00 17.67
C VAL A 583 -9.89 8.51 17.51
N TYR A 584 -9.78 7.76 18.62
CA TYR A 584 -9.58 6.31 18.59
C TYR A 584 -10.72 5.60 17.86
N ALA A 585 -11.98 5.96 18.16
CA ALA A 585 -13.12 5.44 17.42
C ALA A 585 -13.03 5.76 15.91
N ASP A 586 -12.62 6.98 15.56
CA ASP A 586 -12.41 7.40 14.17
C ASP A 586 -11.30 6.60 13.46
N THR A 587 -10.23 6.18 14.15
CA THR A 587 -9.17 5.32 13.56
C THR A 587 -9.65 3.91 13.20
N THR A 588 -10.68 3.41 13.88
CA THR A 588 -11.24 2.07 13.64
C THR A 588 -12.37 2.06 12.61
N ALA A 589 -12.78 3.24 12.11
CA ALA A 589 -13.86 3.39 11.16
C ALA A 589 -13.53 2.77 9.78
N ALA A 590 -14.53 2.27 9.07
CA ALA A 590 -14.35 1.63 7.76
C ALA A 590 -13.89 2.60 6.65
N THR A 591 -14.14 3.89 6.84
CA THR A 591 -13.66 4.96 5.96
C THR A 591 -12.86 5.96 6.78
N PRO A 592 -11.62 6.31 6.36
CA PRO A 592 -10.81 7.29 7.06
C PRO A 592 -11.53 8.62 7.19
N LYS A 593 -11.64 9.12 8.41
CA LYS A 593 -12.24 10.43 8.67
C LYS A 593 -11.29 11.54 8.20
N ARG A 594 -11.85 12.54 7.53
CA ARG A 594 -11.17 13.79 7.17
C ARG A 594 -11.74 14.88 8.04
N TYR A 595 -10.94 15.42 8.95
CA TYR A 595 -11.41 16.44 9.89
C TYR A 595 -11.56 17.78 9.20
N SER A 596 -12.52 18.58 9.66
CA SER A 596 -12.70 19.96 9.23
C SER A 596 -11.56 20.84 9.80
N TYR A 597 -11.41 22.04 9.24
CA TYR A 597 -10.44 23.00 9.79
C TYR A 597 -10.77 23.35 11.25
N GLU A 598 -12.04 23.54 11.60
CA GLU A 598 -12.48 23.83 12.96
C GLU A 598 -12.15 22.72 13.96
N GLU A 599 -12.33 21.45 13.55
CA GLU A 599 -11.94 20.30 14.35
C GLU A 599 -10.42 20.28 14.56
N TRP A 600 -9.64 20.52 13.51
CA TRP A 600 -8.18 20.64 13.58
C TRP A 600 -7.73 21.76 14.53
N VAL A 601 -8.35 22.95 14.47
CA VAL A 601 -8.07 24.06 15.40
C VAL A 601 -8.33 23.64 16.85
N ARG A 602 -9.42 22.91 17.11
CA ARG A 602 -9.71 22.40 18.47
C ARG A 602 -8.65 21.41 18.95
N PHE A 603 -8.20 20.50 18.09
CA PHE A 603 -7.14 19.55 18.44
C PHE A 603 -5.78 20.22 18.64
N LEU A 604 -5.42 21.20 17.80
CA LEU A 604 -4.18 21.94 17.94
C LEU A 604 -4.14 22.75 19.24
N ARG A 605 -5.26 23.37 19.63
CA ARG A 605 -5.38 24.02 20.94
C ARG A 605 -5.16 23.06 22.10
N LEU A 606 -5.68 21.84 22.01
CA LEU A 606 -5.42 20.78 23.00
C LEU A 606 -3.94 20.37 23.02
N LEU A 607 -3.23 20.45 21.89
CA LEU A 607 -1.79 20.18 21.82
C LEU A 607 -0.92 21.37 22.29
N GLY A 608 -1.52 22.52 22.61
CA GLY A 608 -0.80 23.73 23.03
C GLY A 608 -0.36 24.64 21.87
N GLU A 609 -0.83 24.38 20.66
CA GLU A 609 -0.64 25.23 19.48
C GLU A 609 -1.91 26.07 19.25
N ASP A 610 -1.83 27.39 19.46
CA ASP A 610 -2.93 28.29 19.12
C ASP A 610 -2.76 28.82 17.69
N GLU A 611 -3.71 28.49 16.82
CA GLU A 611 -3.77 28.95 15.42
C GLU A 611 -3.94 30.47 15.29
N GLN A 612 -4.18 31.19 16.39
CA GLN A 612 -4.19 32.65 16.42
C GLN A 612 -2.81 33.25 16.69
N ASP A 613 -1.85 32.49 17.25
CA ASP A 613 -0.51 32.97 17.62
C ASP A 613 0.47 32.80 16.43
N PRO A 614 0.94 33.89 15.80
CA PRO A 614 1.87 33.80 14.68
C PRO A 614 3.23 33.20 15.06
N ALA A 615 3.57 33.11 16.36
CA ALA A 615 4.85 32.61 16.83
C ALA A 615 5.12 31.15 16.46
N PHE A 616 4.06 30.36 16.22
CA PHE A 616 4.10 28.95 15.83
C PHE A 616 4.10 28.73 14.30
N HIS A 617 3.91 29.77 13.50
CA HIS A 617 3.66 29.60 12.06
C HIS A 617 4.83 30.05 11.20
N ARG A 618 4.99 29.39 10.05
CA ARG A 618 5.91 29.78 8.98
C ARG A 618 5.12 30.07 7.71
N ARG A 619 5.65 30.98 6.87
CA ARG A 619 5.17 31.16 5.50
C ARG A 619 5.27 29.85 4.70
N ALA A 620 4.34 29.63 3.78
CA ALA A 620 4.43 28.52 2.83
C ALA A 620 5.80 28.53 2.12
N PRO A 621 6.50 27.38 2.01
CA PRO A 621 7.85 27.35 1.44
C PRO A 621 7.83 27.76 -0.03
N GLU A 622 8.77 28.63 -0.41
CA GLU A 622 9.04 28.96 -1.82
C GLU A 622 9.65 27.73 -2.51
N LEU A 623 9.36 27.54 -3.80
CA LEU A 623 10.00 26.47 -4.57
C LEU A 623 11.47 26.83 -4.72
N ASP A 624 12.36 26.09 -4.06
CA ASP A 624 13.79 26.22 -4.29
C ASP A 624 14.07 25.94 -5.77
N GLN A 625 14.39 26.98 -6.53
CA GLN A 625 14.65 26.89 -7.96
C GLN A 625 16.04 26.32 -8.16
N GLY A 626 16.12 25.02 -8.38
CA GLY A 626 17.27 24.37 -9.00
C GLY A 626 18.45 24.14 -8.05
N SER A 627 18.35 23.10 -7.24
CA SER A 627 19.47 22.18 -7.12
C SER A 627 19.09 20.92 -7.88
N GLU A 628 19.88 20.60 -8.92
CA GLU A 628 20.06 19.20 -9.28
C GLU A 628 20.39 18.40 -8.02
N ALA A 629 20.25 17.08 -8.06
CA ALA A 629 20.70 16.18 -7.02
C ALA A 629 22.24 16.28 -6.83
N GLN A 630 22.71 17.42 -6.33
CA GLN A 630 23.98 17.59 -5.70
C GLN A 630 23.79 16.87 -4.38
N GLU A 631 24.50 15.75 -4.24
CA GLU A 631 24.78 15.14 -2.95
C GLU A 631 25.05 16.30 -2.00
N VAL A 632 24.11 16.53 -1.08
CA VAL A 632 24.36 17.37 0.08
C VAL A 632 25.62 16.75 0.67
N PRO A 633 26.77 17.46 0.72
CA PRO A 633 27.92 16.96 1.45
C PRO A 633 27.42 16.60 2.84
N PRO A 634 27.97 15.61 3.55
CA PRO A 634 27.56 15.38 4.92
C PRO A 634 27.81 16.69 5.67
N GLU A 635 26.74 17.46 5.90
CA GLU A 635 26.73 18.60 6.79
C GLU A 635 26.85 18.01 8.19
N HIS A 636 28.08 17.58 8.50
CA HIS A 636 28.58 17.78 9.84
C HIS A 636 28.36 19.27 10.14
N GLU A 637 27.63 19.53 11.23
CA GLU A 637 27.44 20.86 11.82
C GLU A 637 26.39 21.78 11.15
N GLN A 638 25.20 21.25 10.86
CA GLN A 638 24.00 21.87 11.42
C GLN A 638 23.31 20.84 12.31
N GLU A 639 24.04 20.50 13.37
CA GLU A 639 23.43 19.98 14.59
C GLU A 639 22.19 20.82 14.89
N ALA A 640 21.13 20.15 15.31
CA ALA A 640 20.23 20.70 16.30
C ALA A 640 21.12 21.32 17.38
N THR A 641 21.33 22.63 17.32
CA THR A 641 22.10 23.34 18.33
C THR A 641 21.25 23.31 19.58
N TYR A 642 21.38 22.23 20.36
CA TYR A 642 21.24 22.30 21.80
C TYR A 642 22.46 23.06 22.31
N THR A 643 22.52 24.37 22.03
CA THR A 643 23.34 25.25 22.85
C THR A 643 22.69 25.23 24.21
N LYS A 644 23.31 24.44 25.08
CA LYS A 644 23.08 24.39 26.51
C LYS A 644 23.65 25.70 27.09
N GLU A 645 23.05 26.84 26.74
CA GLU A 645 23.27 28.09 27.45
C GLU A 645 22.27 28.14 28.61
N GLU A 646 22.84 28.11 29.80
CA GLU A 646 22.15 28.17 31.08
C GLU A 646 21.31 29.46 31.17
N GLY A 647 20.00 29.31 31.06
CA GLY A 647 19.02 30.37 31.26
C GLY A 647 17.61 29.80 31.19
N GLU A 648 16.85 29.96 32.27
CA GLU A 648 15.53 29.39 32.51
C GLU A 648 14.54 29.51 31.32
N GLY A 649 13.98 28.35 30.89
CA GLY A 649 12.56 28.24 30.55
C GLY A 649 12.05 28.73 29.18
N LYS A 650 12.73 28.50 28.05
CA LYS A 650 12.11 28.66 26.71
C LYS A 650 12.45 27.50 25.76
N GLU A 651 11.53 26.54 25.64
CA GLU A 651 11.50 25.64 24.49
C GLU A 651 11.34 26.45 23.20
N HIS A 652 12.26 26.29 22.25
CA HIS A 652 12.11 26.90 20.92
C HIS A 652 10.95 26.23 20.17
N LYS A 653 9.78 26.89 20.17
CA LYS A 653 8.58 26.49 19.42
C LYS A 653 8.90 26.33 17.92
N LYS A 654 8.74 25.12 17.37
CA LYS A 654 9.07 24.77 15.98
C LYS A 654 7.98 25.33 15.04
N ARG A 655 8.35 26.18 14.08
CA ARG A 655 7.39 26.84 13.17
C ARG A 655 7.06 26.00 11.94
N TRP A 656 5.78 25.87 11.56
CA TRP A 656 5.35 25.07 10.40
C TRP A 656 4.18 25.69 9.58
N SER A 657 3.86 25.10 8.42
CA SER A 657 2.77 25.53 7.50
C SER A 657 1.97 24.33 7.00
N TRP A 658 0.65 24.49 6.78
CA TRP A 658 -0.22 23.43 6.24
C TRP A 658 0.18 22.97 4.83
N ILE A 659 0.90 23.79 4.07
CA ILE A 659 1.42 23.48 2.73
C ILE A 659 2.91 23.09 2.79
N GLY A 660 3.52 23.14 3.97
CA GLY A 660 4.89 22.72 4.21
C GLY A 660 5.07 21.20 4.19
N ASN A 661 6.33 20.77 4.07
CA ASN A 661 6.68 19.34 4.07
C ASN A 661 6.41 18.67 5.42
N HIS A 662 6.40 19.44 6.51
CA HIS A 662 6.08 18.98 7.88
C HIS A 662 4.59 19.07 8.22
N SER A 663 3.73 19.29 7.22
CA SER A 663 2.28 19.35 7.44
C SER A 663 1.73 17.98 7.82
N PRO A 664 0.83 17.87 8.81
CA PRO A 664 0.15 16.62 9.13
C PRO A 664 -0.70 16.11 7.95
N LEU A 665 -1.05 16.99 7.00
CA LEU A 665 -1.77 16.63 5.78
C LEU A 665 -0.88 16.07 4.66
N MET A 666 0.46 16.10 4.83
CA MET A 666 1.44 15.58 3.87
C MET A 666 2.00 14.20 4.27
N GLY A 667 1.78 13.76 5.51
CA GLY A 667 2.26 12.49 6.05
C GLY A 667 1.63 11.25 5.40
N ASP A 668 2.19 10.09 5.71
CA ASP A 668 1.70 8.78 5.24
C ASP A 668 0.68 8.14 6.20
N LYS A 669 0.64 8.61 7.45
CA LYS A 669 -0.36 8.31 8.49
C LYS A 669 -1.71 8.95 8.15
N GLU A 670 -2.79 8.32 8.57
CA GLU A 670 -4.13 8.92 8.48
C GLU A 670 -4.28 10.06 9.50
N GLU A 671 -5.17 11.03 9.25
CA GLU A 671 -5.32 12.20 10.15
C GLU A 671 -5.67 11.80 11.58
N ALA A 672 -6.57 10.82 11.74
CA ALA A 672 -6.97 10.32 13.05
C ALA A 672 -5.81 9.60 13.76
N GLU A 673 -5.00 8.84 13.04
CA GLU A 673 -3.83 8.14 13.57
C GLU A 673 -2.76 9.14 14.05
N TRP A 674 -2.47 10.14 13.22
CA TRP A 674 -1.54 11.22 13.57
C TRP A 674 -2.02 11.99 14.80
N LEU A 675 -3.30 12.35 14.86
CA LEU A 675 -3.89 13.06 15.99
C LEU A 675 -3.84 12.23 17.27
N LEU A 676 -4.20 10.95 17.18
CA LEU A 676 -4.21 10.04 18.32
C LEU A 676 -2.82 9.94 18.96
N GLU A 677 -1.78 9.76 18.13
CA GLU A 677 -0.39 9.70 18.59
C GLU A 677 0.04 10.98 19.32
N LYS A 678 -0.28 12.15 18.75
CA LYS A 678 0.07 13.44 19.35
C LYS A 678 -0.71 13.73 20.63
N LEU A 679 -1.99 13.38 20.67
CA LEU A 679 -2.81 13.54 21.87
C LEU A 679 -2.29 12.62 23.00
N PHE A 680 -1.93 11.37 22.70
CA PHE A 680 -1.32 10.49 23.71
C PHE A 680 0.03 11.01 24.21
N ALA A 681 0.89 11.49 23.32
CA ALA A 681 2.17 12.09 23.73
C ALA A 681 1.95 13.29 24.67
N ARG A 682 0.93 14.11 24.38
CA ARG A 682 0.58 15.26 25.22
C ARG A 682 -0.04 14.85 26.56
N LEU A 683 -0.85 13.79 26.59
CA LEU A 683 -1.35 13.20 27.82
C LEU A 683 -0.21 12.71 28.71
N GLU A 684 0.74 11.97 28.12
CA GLU A 684 1.89 11.43 28.82
C GLU A 684 2.77 12.54 29.42
N GLU A 685 3.01 13.61 28.66
CA GLU A 685 3.75 14.78 29.12
C GLU A 685 3.04 15.46 30.31
N SER A 686 1.72 15.65 30.22
CA SER A 686 0.90 16.22 31.30
C SER A 686 0.98 15.38 32.58
N LEU A 687 0.83 14.05 32.46
CA LEU A 687 0.90 13.12 33.58
C LEU A 687 2.32 13.06 34.21
N ARG A 688 3.38 13.10 33.39
CA ARG A 688 4.76 13.19 33.89
C ARG A 688 4.99 14.50 34.65
N GLY A 689 4.39 15.60 34.19
CA GLY A 689 4.41 16.89 34.87
C GLY A 689 3.80 16.81 36.27
N GLU A 690 2.66 16.13 36.42
CA GLU A 690 2.02 15.91 37.71
C GLU A 690 2.88 15.07 38.66
N GLY A 691 3.46 13.96 38.16
CA GLY A 691 4.38 13.13 38.94
C GLY A 691 5.53 13.93 39.53
N ARG A 692 6.09 14.85 38.73
CA ARG A 692 7.18 15.75 39.16
C ARG A 692 6.71 16.77 40.21
N LYS A 693 5.51 17.36 40.05
CA LYS A 693 4.91 18.27 41.05
C LYS A 693 4.61 17.55 42.37
N LYS A 694 4.12 16.31 42.32
CA LYS A 694 3.89 15.46 43.51
C LYS A 694 5.19 15.14 44.23
N GLU A 695 6.25 14.76 43.51
CA GLU A 695 7.58 14.56 44.10
C GLU A 695 8.13 15.83 44.76
N GLU A 696 7.93 17.00 44.14
CA GLU A 696 8.35 18.28 44.71
C GLU A 696 7.54 18.68 45.96
N ARG A 697 6.23 18.42 45.98
CA ARG A 697 5.38 18.58 47.18
C ARG A 697 5.84 17.68 48.31
N VAL A 698 6.06 16.39 48.04
CA VAL A 698 6.56 15.42 49.03
C VAL A 698 7.94 15.82 49.54
N LYS A 699 8.85 16.28 48.67
CA LYS A 699 10.17 16.81 49.07
C LYS A 699 10.06 18.08 49.92
N LYS A 700 9.10 18.96 49.65
CA LYS A 700 8.85 20.16 50.47
C LYS A 700 8.26 19.82 51.84
N GLU A 701 7.37 18.84 51.91
CA GLU A 701 6.77 18.36 53.15
C GLU A 701 7.80 17.64 54.03
N THR A 702 8.57 16.70 53.46
CA THR A 702 9.67 16.04 54.21
C THR A 702 10.72 17.04 54.69
N ARG A 703 11.00 18.12 53.94
CA ARG A 703 11.92 19.19 54.35
C ARG A 703 11.33 20.11 55.43
N LYS A 704 10.00 20.27 55.49
CA LYS A 704 9.28 20.96 56.58
C LYS A 704 9.27 20.12 57.86
N ASP A 705 9.05 18.82 57.75
CA ASP A 705 9.05 17.91 58.90
C ASP A 705 10.44 17.78 59.54
N HIS A 706 11.51 17.82 58.74
CA HIS A 706 12.89 17.86 59.24
C HIS A 706 13.25 19.22 59.90
N ALA A 707 12.55 20.31 59.56
CA ALA A 707 12.77 21.62 60.17
C ALA A 707 11.92 21.86 61.44
N GLY A 708 10.83 21.11 61.62
CA GLY A 708 9.94 21.19 62.79
C GLY A 708 10.39 20.39 64.03
N GLY A 709 11.48 19.61 63.91
CA GLY A 709 11.94 18.67 64.95
C GLY A 709 12.91 19.21 66.01
N GLN A 710 13.19 20.51 66.07
CA GLN A 710 14.06 21.09 67.12
C GLN A 710 13.33 22.11 67.99
N GLN A 711 12.79 21.65 69.12
CA GLN A 711 12.53 22.47 70.31
C GLN A 711 13.44 21.99 71.47
N PRO A 712 13.94 22.92 72.32
CA PRO A 712 15.04 22.66 73.26
C PRO A 712 14.57 21.93 74.53
N PRO A 713 15.48 21.24 75.26
CA PRO A 713 15.08 20.44 76.41
C PRO A 713 14.74 21.32 77.62
N THR A 714 13.69 20.92 78.33
CA THR A 714 13.22 21.46 79.60
C THR A 714 14.18 21.10 80.73
N GLY A 715 14.58 22.12 81.50
CA GLY A 715 15.51 21.97 82.61
C GLY A 715 14.93 21.20 83.79
N THR A 716 15.76 20.33 84.36
CA THR A 716 15.68 19.91 85.76
C THR A 716 16.98 20.37 86.43
N LYS A 717 16.84 21.21 87.46
CA LYS A 717 17.90 21.53 88.40
C LYS A 717 18.24 20.26 89.17
N ASP A 718 19.52 19.98 89.37
CA ASP A 718 20.07 19.70 90.71
C ASP A 718 21.61 19.74 90.70
N ASP A 719 22.09 20.42 91.74
CA ASP A 719 23.39 20.43 92.42
C ASP A 719 24.72 20.07 91.72
N ASP A 720 25.55 21.12 91.68
CA ASP A 720 26.80 21.26 92.43
C ASP A 720 28.06 20.45 92.05
N THR A 721 29.16 21.19 92.14
CA THR A 721 30.56 20.76 92.30
C THR A 721 31.31 20.12 91.12
N SER A 722 32.19 20.96 90.58
CA SER A 722 33.65 20.76 90.60
C SER A 722 34.34 20.17 89.34
N ARG A 723 35.16 21.07 88.77
CA ARG A 723 36.60 20.91 88.48
C ARG A 723 37.05 19.90 87.41
N THR A 724 37.75 20.49 86.41
CA THR A 724 39.00 20.02 85.76
C THR A 724 38.90 18.74 84.92
N LYS A 725 39.55 18.56 83.78
CA LYS A 725 40.50 19.26 82.89
C LYS A 725 40.82 18.17 81.83
N THR A 726 41.31 18.60 80.67
CA THR A 726 42.11 17.81 79.70
C THR A 726 41.38 16.64 79.04
N GLY A 727 41.35 16.49 77.72
CA GLY A 727 42.26 16.98 76.69
C GLY A 727 42.42 15.84 75.68
N GLU A 728 42.69 16.20 74.42
CA GLU A 728 43.25 15.32 73.38
C GLU A 728 42.34 14.16 72.95
N ASP A 729 42.40 13.61 71.75
CA ASP A 729 42.94 13.94 70.42
C ASP A 729 42.41 12.79 69.55
N GLU A 730 42.28 13.04 68.24
CA GLU A 730 42.32 12.04 67.16
C GLU A 730 41.21 10.95 67.16
N GLU A 731 40.57 10.59 66.06
CA GLU A 731 40.99 10.52 64.65
C GLU A 731 39.74 10.53 63.76
#